data_AF-A0A238X3T9-F1
#
_entry.id   AF-A0A238X3T9-F1
#
_cell.length_a   1.000
_cell.length_b   1.000
_cell.length_c   1.000
_cell.angle_alpha   90.00
_cell.angle_beta   90.00
_cell.angle_gamma   90.00
#
_symmetry.space_group_name_H-M   'P 1'
#
loop_
_entity.id
_entity.type
_entity.pdbx_description
1 polymer ?
#
loop_
_entity_poly.entity_id
_entity_poly.type
_entity_poly.pdbx_seq_one_letter_code
_entity_poly.pdbx_strand_id
1 'polypeptide(L)'
;MAAPDRDKALELAIAQIDKQYGKGSVMRLGEDQRASVGAIPTGAIGLDVALGLGGLPRGRVVEVFGPESSGKTTVALHAVANAQAAGGIAAFIDAEHALDPEYAKALGVDTDALLVSQPDTGEQALEIADMLIRSGALDIVVIDSVAALVPRAEIEGEMGDSHVGLQARLMSQALRKLTSALHNSGTMALFINQLREKVGVMFGCGSWYTNVTLADGTQEKLGKIVNQKMDVEVMSYDPDSGNVVPRRVVNWFNNGRADEFLHFKVDRPGGGTGRGHASLAMTRNHLIRTPGGWREAEDIRVGERVMLAQPCFLSDQQWQVILGSLMGDGNLSRPVRQDSESARFRMGHGAEQSEYLRWKLSLMENIPHSWTTNSKDAVFADFTPLAELSELREAVYFGDGKKHLSWDYLKALTPLSLAIWYMDDGCFTVRSKGAQQRTAGGSGRAEICVAAFGEGSQERLVDYLRDTYDLDVKLTRRGARQVPVLQFTTAATAQFQELIAPYVHPSMEYKLLPRLRGQFDVTHKFVDSTLQLMPARVTEITCKTDYPIMSRYDIEIEGSHNYFADGVMVHNSPETTTGGKALKFYASVRLDVRRIETLKDGGEPVGNRTRVKVVKNKCLAEGTRVFDPVTGLTHRIEDVVDERKPIHVVAAAKDGTLHTRPVVSWFDQGEQEVVGLRVAGGSTIWATPDHKVLTERGWCLAGELQRGDRVAQPRRFDGFGDGEPVAPDHARLLGYLIGDGYVGGKTPINFINVEETLIDDVKQIAAGLGCDAHPQGRISLAISHRPGERNGVLELCRQAGIHGKLAWEKSVPEWCFETDVSAEVVGNLLFGLFESDGWVSREQTGALRVGFTTTSEQLAHQIHWLLLRFGIVSAVREYDPTQKRPSVIDGRRVKGKRPTFEVRVAGMDNVTLFADSIPLWGPRGTALAQAIPDSLEGRRRRGSQAGYLSTEAMTPVLEYLDQRGLTADEAAQMIGSCAGNPRGGMRQVLGQYRIRRDRLEALADALDDEFLHDILAEDVRYAVIREVLPVKRARTFDIEVEELHTFVAEDIVVHNCAPPFKQSEFDILYGKGISREGSLIDMGVEHGILRKSGAWYTYEGDQLGQGKENARRFLSDNPDIANEVEKRIKEKMGIGASAEDGDDSAPAPVEF
;
A
#
# COMPACT_ATOMS: atom_id res chain seq x y z
N MET A 1 2.30 -70.55 3.71
CA MET A 1 2.36 -69.92 2.38
C MET A 1 3.03 -68.57 2.58
N ALA A 2 4.13 -68.30 1.87
CA ALA A 2 4.84 -67.02 2.00
C ALA A 2 3.90 -65.87 1.56
N ALA A 3 3.77 -64.85 2.39
CA ALA A 3 2.99 -63.66 2.09
C ALA A 3 3.59 -62.97 0.85
N PRO A 4 2.77 -62.44 -0.07
CA PRO A 4 3.28 -61.69 -1.20
C PRO A 4 4.01 -60.44 -0.69
N ASP A 5 5.21 -60.26 -1.22
CA ASP A 5 6.18 -59.19 -0.93
C ASP A 5 5.52 -57.81 -1.08
N ARG A 6 5.29 -57.09 0.04
CA ARG A 6 4.55 -55.81 0.07
C ARG A 6 5.16 -54.76 -0.87
N ASP A 7 6.48 -54.77 -1.00
CA ASP A 7 7.21 -53.84 -1.86
C ASP A 7 6.91 -54.06 -3.34
N LYS A 8 6.74 -55.32 -3.77
CA LYS A 8 6.30 -55.63 -5.14
C LYS A 8 4.87 -55.18 -5.40
N ALA A 9 3.97 -55.30 -4.43
CA ALA A 9 2.59 -54.84 -4.57
C ALA A 9 2.53 -53.30 -4.67
N LEU A 10 3.35 -52.61 -3.89
CA LEU A 10 3.50 -51.14 -3.96
C LEU A 10 4.10 -50.68 -5.28
N GLU A 11 5.17 -51.34 -5.76
CA GLU A 11 5.76 -51.02 -7.07
C GLU A 11 4.78 -51.30 -8.22
N LEU A 12 4.01 -52.38 -8.14
CA LEU A 12 2.95 -52.66 -9.12
C LEU A 12 1.85 -51.60 -9.07
N ALA A 13 1.46 -51.13 -7.87
CA ALA A 13 0.45 -50.09 -7.71
C ALA A 13 0.95 -48.74 -8.25
N ILE A 14 2.18 -48.33 -7.92
CA ILE A 14 2.81 -47.12 -8.47
C ILE A 14 2.93 -47.22 -9.99
N ALA A 15 3.39 -48.35 -10.52
CA ALA A 15 3.47 -48.58 -11.96
C ALA A 15 2.08 -48.58 -12.64
N GLN A 16 1.04 -49.07 -11.96
CA GLN A 16 -0.32 -49.09 -12.45
C GLN A 16 -0.96 -47.69 -12.42
N ILE A 17 -0.65 -46.90 -11.39
CA ILE A 17 -1.04 -45.49 -11.26
C ILE A 17 -0.32 -44.65 -12.32
N ASP A 18 0.99 -44.80 -12.50
CA ASP A 18 1.74 -44.12 -13.56
C ASP A 18 1.23 -44.51 -14.96
N LYS A 19 0.78 -45.76 -15.13
CA LYS A 19 0.19 -46.24 -16.38
C LYS A 19 -1.23 -45.71 -16.62
N GLN A 20 -2.01 -45.47 -15.56
CA GLN A 20 -3.39 -44.95 -15.66
C GLN A 20 -3.47 -43.41 -15.72
N TYR A 21 -2.59 -42.72 -15.00
CA TYR A 21 -2.69 -41.28 -14.74
C TYR A 21 -1.48 -40.49 -15.26
N GLY A 22 -0.42 -41.17 -15.71
CA GLY A 22 0.80 -40.59 -16.26
C GLY A 22 1.99 -40.70 -15.30
N LYS A 23 3.21 -40.78 -15.84
CA LYS A 23 4.44 -40.80 -15.01
C LYS A 23 4.48 -39.60 -14.08
N GLY A 24 4.66 -39.85 -12.78
CA GLY A 24 4.74 -38.78 -11.77
C GLY A 24 3.40 -38.45 -11.10
N SER A 25 2.38 -39.27 -11.32
CA SER A 25 1.08 -39.13 -10.62
C SER A 25 1.19 -39.47 -9.14
N VAL A 26 2.17 -40.31 -8.76
CA VAL A 26 2.55 -40.65 -7.40
C VAL A 26 4.08 -40.66 -7.34
N MET A 27 4.66 -39.92 -6.41
CA MET A 27 6.11 -39.81 -6.22
C MET A 27 6.46 -39.99 -4.74
N ARG A 28 7.67 -40.50 -4.45
CA ARG A 28 8.20 -40.53 -3.08
C ARG A 28 8.76 -39.15 -2.73
N LEU A 29 8.38 -38.63 -1.57
CA LEU A 29 8.67 -37.25 -1.13
C LEU A 29 10.18 -36.89 -1.09
N GLY A 30 11.06 -37.89 -1.02
CA GLY A 30 12.51 -37.70 -0.95
C GLY A 30 13.27 -37.70 -2.29
N GLU A 31 12.59 -37.88 -3.44
CA GLU A 31 13.20 -37.85 -4.78
C GLU A 31 13.09 -36.49 -5.48
N ASP A 32 12.72 -35.42 -4.76
CA ASP A 32 12.64 -34.08 -5.33
C ASP A 32 14.02 -33.42 -5.47
N GLN A 33 14.57 -33.47 -6.68
CA GLN A 33 15.16 -32.27 -7.29
C GLN A 33 14.04 -31.50 -7.99
N ARG A 34 13.20 -30.76 -7.24
CA ARG A 34 12.18 -29.90 -7.87
C ARG A 34 12.83 -28.60 -8.33
N ALA A 35 12.79 -28.40 -9.64
CA ALA A 35 13.36 -27.26 -10.33
C ALA A 35 12.81 -25.92 -9.80
N SER A 36 13.71 -24.95 -9.57
CA SER A 36 13.39 -23.54 -9.37
C SER A 36 12.33 -23.05 -10.35
N VAL A 37 11.42 -22.14 -9.95
CA VAL A 37 10.44 -21.52 -10.85
C VAL A 37 11.18 -20.86 -12.02
N GLY A 38 11.15 -21.51 -13.18
CA GLY A 38 11.81 -21.01 -14.37
C GLY A 38 11.17 -19.70 -14.85
N ALA A 39 11.96 -18.85 -15.50
CA ALA A 39 11.49 -17.58 -16.05
C ALA A 39 11.76 -17.52 -17.56
N ILE A 40 10.90 -16.82 -18.30
CA ILE A 40 11.10 -16.48 -19.72
C ILE A 40 11.48 -14.99 -19.79
N PRO A 41 12.67 -14.63 -20.31
CA PRO A 41 13.06 -13.24 -20.44
C PRO A 41 12.08 -12.42 -21.28
N THR A 42 11.84 -11.17 -20.89
CA THR A 42 10.95 -10.24 -21.61
C THR A 42 11.63 -9.55 -22.80
N GLY A 43 12.96 -9.62 -22.89
CA GLY A 43 13.77 -8.87 -23.86
C GLY A 43 14.08 -7.44 -23.42
N ALA A 44 13.45 -6.94 -22.36
CA ALA A 44 13.80 -5.69 -21.69
C ALA A 44 14.44 -6.01 -20.34
N ILE A 45 15.76 -5.87 -20.23
CA ILE A 45 16.49 -6.14 -18.97
C ILE A 45 15.93 -5.33 -17.79
N GLY A 46 15.51 -4.08 -18.02
CA GLY A 46 14.87 -3.28 -16.99
C GLY A 46 13.56 -3.89 -16.48
N LEU A 47 12.79 -4.56 -17.35
CA LEU A 47 11.56 -5.25 -16.99
C LEU A 47 11.84 -6.61 -16.33
N ASP A 48 12.84 -7.36 -16.80
CA ASP A 48 13.29 -8.61 -16.17
C ASP A 48 13.78 -8.37 -14.74
N VAL A 49 14.51 -7.26 -14.54
CA VAL A 49 14.91 -6.77 -13.22
C VAL A 49 13.72 -6.28 -12.40
N ALA A 50 12.76 -5.63 -13.07
CA ALA A 50 11.51 -5.21 -12.45
C ALA A 50 10.68 -6.40 -11.92
N LEU A 51 10.78 -7.55 -12.57
CA LEU A 51 10.06 -8.77 -12.20
C LEU A 51 10.75 -9.57 -11.08
N GLY A 52 12.04 -9.35 -10.83
CA GLY A 52 12.82 -10.00 -9.77
C GLY A 52 13.21 -11.46 -10.04
N LEU A 53 12.48 -12.16 -10.92
CA LEU A 53 12.78 -13.54 -11.35
C LEU A 53 13.71 -13.60 -12.57
N GLY A 54 14.09 -12.46 -13.14
CA GLY A 54 14.83 -12.39 -14.41
C GLY A 54 13.96 -12.63 -15.65
N GLY A 55 12.63 -12.59 -15.50
CA GLY A 55 11.67 -12.75 -16.59
C GLY A 55 10.26 -13.03 -16.11
N LEU A 56 9.37 -13.40 -17.03
CA LEU A 56 8.00 -13.80 -16.77
C LEU A 56 7.95 -15.23 -16.19
N PRO A 57 7.11 -15.52 -15.18
CA PRO A 57 7.11 -16.81 -14.49
C PRO A 57 6.48 -17.94 -15.32
N ARG A 58 7.22 -19.05 -15.50
CA ARG A 58 6.70 -20.30 -16.11
C ARG A 58 5.64 -20.96 -15.23
N GLY A 59 4.75 -21.73 -15.84
CA GLY A 59 3.66 -22.46 -15.15
C GLY A 59 2.58 -21.57 -14.52
N ARG A 60 2.52 -20.28 -14.87
CA ARG A 60 1.64 -19.27 -14.27
C ARG A 60 0.88 -18.47 -15.34
N VAL A 61 -0.16 -17.77 -14.89
CA VAL A 61 -0.91 -16.79 -15.70
C VAL A 61 -0.26 -15.41 -15.59
N VAL A 62 -0.03 -14.76 -16.72
CA VAL A 62 0.46 -13.37 -16.84
C VAL A 62 -0.58 -12.56 -17.60
N GLU A 63 -0.90 -11.35 -17.14
CA GLU A 63 -1.74 -10.39 -17.89
C GLU A 63 -0.89 -9.21 -18.35
N VAL A 64 -0.97 -8.87 -19.64
CA VAL A 64 -0.40 -7.64 -20.21
C VAL A 64 -1.56 -6.76 -20.67
N PHE A 65 -1.74 -5.60 -20.03
CA PHE A 65 -2.89 -4.73 -20.29
C PHE A 65 -2.46 -3.27 -20.47
N GLY A 66 -3.31 -2.47 -21.14
CA GLY A 66 -2.99 -1.08 -21.46
C GLY A 66 -3.77 -0.55 -22.68
N PRO A 67 -3.63 0.75 -23.01
CA PRO A 67 -4.29 1.38 -24.14
C PRO A 67 -3.92 0.74 -25.49
N GLU A 68 -4.71 0.98 -26.53
CA GLU A 68 -4.36 0.57 -27.90
C GLU A 68 -3.00 1.17 -28.31
N SER A 69 -2.26 0.42 -29.14
CA SER A 69 -0.92 0.82 -29.61
C SER A 69 0.12 1.11 -28.51
N SER A 70 -0.09 0.64 -27.26
CA SER A 70 0.89 0.85 -26.17
C SER A 70 2.09 -0.10 -26.20
N GLY A 71 2.06 -1.14 -27.04
CA GLY A 71 3.14 -2.14 -27.17
C GLY A 71 2.85 -3.49 -26.51
N LYS A 72 1.61 -3.80 -26.13
CA LYS A 72 1.22 -5.06 -25.47
C LYS A 72 1.63 -6.31 -26.27
N THR A 73 1.21 -6.40 -27.53
CA THR A 73 1.54 -7.50 -28.44
C THR A 73 3.04 -7.59 -28.69
N THR A 74 3.75 -6.46 -28.73
CA THR A 74 5.22 -6.45 -28.85
C THR A 74 5.90 -7.09 -27.64
N VAL A 75 5.46 -6.78 -26.40
CA VAL A 75 5.97 -7.44 -25.19
C VAL A 75 5.71 -8.94 -25.22
N ALA A 76 4.53 -9.37 -25.67
CA ALA A 76 4.20 -10.79 -25.78
C ALA A 76 5.05 -11.52 -26.85
N LEU A 77 5.25 -10.91 -28.02
CA LEU A 77 6.06 -11.49 -29.09
C LEU A 77 7.54 -11.60 -28.71
N HIS A 78 8.10 -10.65 -27.93
CA HIS A 78 9.45 -10.82 -27.38
C HIS A 78 9.53 -11.98 -26.38
N ALA A 79 8.52 -12.17 -25.53
CA ALA A 79 8.47 -13.34 -24.65
C ALA A 79 8.43 -14.66 -25.46
N VAL A 80 7.67 -14.69 -26.57
CA VAL A 80 7.63 -15.83 -27.50
C VAL A 80 8.99 -16.06 -28.16
N ALA A 81 9.61 -15.02 -28.71
CA ALA A 81 10.92 -15.11 -29.36
C ALA A 81 11.99 -15.64 -28.40
N ASN A 82 12.02 -15.14 -27.16
CA ASN A 82 12.97 -15.61 -26.14
C ASN A 82 12.69 -17.05 -25.70
N ALA A 83 11.43 -17.47 -25.64
CA ALA A 83 11.07 -18.86 -25.37
C ALA A 83 11.56 -19.80 -26.48
N GLN A 84 11.33 -19.43 -27.74
CA GLN A 84 11.79 -20.20 -28.91
C GLN A 84 13.31 -20.22 -29.04
N ALA A 85 13.99 -19.10 -28.77
CA ALA A 85 15.45 -19.03 -28.75
C ALA A 85 16.08 -19.97 -27.71
N ALA A 86 15.36 -20.25 -26.61
CA ALA A 86 15.75 -21.25 -25.62
C ALA A 86 15.37 -22.70 -26.01
N GLY A 87 14.88 -22.92 -27.23
CA GLY A 87 14.43 -24.22 -27.75
C GLY A 87 13.00 -24.60 -27.38
N GLY A 88 12.23 -23.67 -26.79
CA GLY A 88 10.86 -23.92 -26.35
C GLY A 88 9.81 -23.81 -27.46
N ILE A 89 8.64 -24.40 -27.22
CA ILE A 89 7.50 -24.37 -28.16
C ILE A 89 6.49 -23.31 -27.70
N ALA A 90 6.04 -22.49 -28.65
CA ALA A 90 5.10 -21.41 -28.40
C ALA A 90 3.81 -21.60 -29.22
N ALA A 91 2.69 -21.17 -28.64
CA ALA A 91 1.43 -20.98 -29.36
C ALA A 91 0.88 -19.56 -29.21
N PHE A 92 0.17 -19.12 -30.24
CA PHE A 92 -0.47 -17.82 -30.30
C PHE A 92 -1.93 -18.00 -30.72
N ILE A 93 -2.85 -17.64 -29.83
CA ILE A 93 -4.29 -17.64 -30.06
C ILE A 93 -4.69 -16.22 -30.41
N ASP A 94 -4.76 -15.95 -31.70
CA ASP A 94 -5.07 -14.65 -32.29
C ASP A 94 -6.59 -14.52 -32.46
N ALA A 95 -7.28 -14.18 -31.38
CA ALA A 95 -8.71 -13.89 -31.36
C ALA A 95 -9.03 -12.52 -32.00
N GLU A 96 -8.08 -11.58 -32.06
CA GLU A 96 -8.25 -10.30 -32.78
C GLU A 96 -8.07 -10.42 -34.30
N HIS A 97 -7.56 -11.56 -34.80
CA HIS A 97 -7.18 -11.76 -36.21
C HIS A 97 -6.23 -10.66 -36.73
N ALA A 98 -5.31 -10.20 -35.88
CA ALA A 98 -4.48 -9.02 -36.10
C ALA A 98 -2.97 -9.29 -36.01
N LEU A 99 -2.55 -10.55 -35.87
CA LEU A 99 -1.14 -10.91 -35.81
C LEU A 99 -0.46 -10.71 -37.18
N ASP A 100 0.59 -9.90 -37.23
CA ASP A 100 1.45 -9.69 -38.40
C ASP A 100 2.66 -10.66 -38.38
N PRO A 101 2.74 -11.63 -39.31
CA PRO A 101 3.85 -12.58 -39.39
C PRO A 101 5.19 -11.93 -39.76
N GLU A 102 5.20 -10.91 -40.61
CA GLU A 102 6.44 -10.24 -41.01
C GLU A 102 7.05 -9.48 -39.83
N TYR A 103 6.19 -8.79 -39.06
CA TYR A 103 6.62 -8.13 -37.83
C TYR A 103 7.09 -9.13 -36.78
N ALA A 104 6.37 -10.23 -36.55
CA ALA A 104 6.79 -11.28 -35.61
C ALA A 104 8.18 -11.84 -35.97
N LYS A 105 8.40 -12.14 -37.27
CA LYS A 105 9.70 -12.59 -37.77
C LYS A 105 10.81 -11.57 -37.55
N ALA A 106 10.52 -10.28 -37.74
CA ALA A 106 11.46 -9.20 -37.47
C ALA A 106 11.85 -9.10 -35.98
N LEU A 107 10.96 -9.50 -35.07
CA LEU A 107 11.24 -9.57 -33.63
C LEU A 107 12.01 -10.84 -33.20
N GLY A 108 12.33 -11.73 -34.15
CA GLY A 108 13.05 -12.98 -33.88
C GLY A 108 12.16 -14.17 -33.53
N VAL A 109 10.85 -14.07 -33.78
CA VAL A 109 9.94 -15.22 -33.66
C VAL A 109 10.15 -16.16 -34.85
N ASP A 110 10.33 -17.45 -34.58
CA ASP A 110 10.30 -18.48 -35.61
C ASP A 110 8.83 -18.73 -36.01
N THR A 111 8.41 -18.07 -37.08
CA THR A 111 7.05 -18.14 -37.61
C THR A 111 6.70 -19.51 -38.20
N ASP A 112 7.71 -20.28 -38.63
CA ASP A 112 7.48 -21.61 -39.21
C ASP A 112 7.19 -22.65 -38.11
N ALA A 113 7.74 -22.42 -36.91
CA ALA A 113 7.52 -23.25 -35.73
C ALA A 113 6.42 -22.75 -34.77
N LEU A 114 5.91 -21.52 -34.94
CA LEU A 114 4.88 -20.94 -34.08
C LEU A 114 3.50 -21.55 -34.38
N LEU A 115 2.86 -22.14 -33.38
CA LEU A 115 1.49 -22.64 -33.50
C LEU A 115 0.50 -21.47 -33.42
N VAL A 116 -0.16 -21.13 -34.53
CA VAL A 116 -1.16 -20.05 -34.55
C VAL A 116 -2.57 -20.64 -34.66
N SER A 117 -3.49 -20.15 -33.83
CA SER A 117 -4.91 -20.48 -33.89
C SER A 117 -5.73 -19.18 -33.98
N GLN A 118 -6.71 -19.17 -34.89
CA GLN A 118 -7.65 -18.08 -35.10
C GLN A 118 -9.07 -18.58 -34.82
N PRO A 119 -9.51 -18.54 -33.56
CA PRO A 119 -10.79 -19.12 -33.15
C PRO A 119 -11.98 -18.19 -33.49
N ASP A 120 -13.13 -18.79 -33.76
CA ASP A 120 -14.39 -18.07 -34.04
C ASP A 120 -15.09 -17.61 -32.75
N THR A 121 -14.90 -18.32 -31.62
CA THR A 121 -15.58 -18.01 -30.35
C THR A 121 -14.64 -18.04 -29.15
N GLY A 122 -14.99 -17.32 -28.09
CA GLY A 122 -14.23 -17.29 -26.83
C GLY A 122 -14.11 -18.66 -26.16
N GLU A 123 -15.18 -19.48 -26.20
CA GLU A 123 -15.14 -20.87 -25.72
C GLU A 123 -14.10 -21.69 -26.48
N GLN A 124 -14.14 -21.62 -27.82
CA GLN A 124 -13.20 -22.35 -28.68
C GLN A 124 -11.76 -21.94 -28.41
N ALA A 125 -11.49 -20.64 -28.30
CA ALA A 125 -10.17 -20.11 -27.97
C ALA A 125 -9.61 -20.71 -26.66
N LEU A 126 -10.43 -20.73 -25.60
CA LEU A 126 -10.02 -21.21 -24.28
C LEU A 126 -9.93 -22.74 -24.21
N GLU A 127 -10.73 -23.47 -24.99
CA GLU A 127 -10.63 -24.93 -25.13
C GLU A 127 -9.36 -25.35 -25.88
N ILE A 128 -9.02 -24.64 -26.97
CA ILE A 128 -7.75 -24.84 -27.68
C ILE A 128 -6.57 -24.57 -26.75
N ALA A 129 -6.61 -23.47 -25.98
CA ALA A 129 -5.60 -23.19 -24.97
C ALA A 129 -5.46 -24.33 -23.95
N ASP A 130 -6.57 -24.83 -23.39
CA ASP A 130 -6.56 -25.93 -22.42
C ASP A 130 -5.98 -27.22 -23.01
N MET A 131 -6.35 -27.57 -24.26
CA MET A 131 -5.81 -28.74 -24.96
C MET A 131 -4.30 -28.63 -25.18
N LEU A 132 -3.83 -27.46 -25.64
CA LEU A 132 -2.42 -27.18 -25.86
C LEU A 132 -1.63 -27.25 -24.55
N ILE A 133 -2.11 -26.62 -23.48
CA ILE A 133 -1.46 -26.65 -22.16
C ILE A 133 -1.39 -28.08 -21.61
N ARG A 134 -2.48 -28.85 -21.70
CA ARG A 134 -2.52 -30.24 -21.22
C ARG A 134 -1.61 -31.19 -22.00
N SER A 135 -1.21 -30.84 -23.21
CA SER A 135 -0.23 -31.64 -23.96
C SER A 135 1.14 -31.69 -23.27
N GLY A 136 1.45 -30.72 -22.40
CA GLY A 136 2.74 -30.59 -21.73
C GLY A 136 3.89 -30.20 -22.66
N ALA A 137 3.62 -29.94 -23.95
CA ALA A 137 4.64 -29.66 -24.95
C ALA A 137 5.00 -28.17 -25.07
N LEU A 138 4.18 -27.26 -24.53
CA LEU A 138 4.37 -25.82 -24.68
C LEU A 138 5.08 -25.17 -23.51
N ASP A 139 5.94 -24.22 -23.82
CA ASP A 139 6.57 -23.33 -22.86
C ASP A 139 5.71 -22.08 -22.62
N ILE A 140 5.08 -21.56 -23.67
CA ILE A 140 4.26 -20.35 -23.63
C ILE A 140 3.06 -20.44 -24.57
N VAL A 141 1.90 -19.98 -24.09
CA VAL A 141 0.71 -19.72 -24.92
C VAL A 141 0.26 -18.27 -24.71
N VAL A 142 0.13 -17.53 -25.82
CA VAL A 142 -0.37 -16.16 -25.83
C VAL A 142 -1.82 -16.15 -26.30
N ILE A 143 -2.68 -15.39 -25.62
CA ILE A 143 -4.06 -15.14 -26.02
C ILE A 143 -4.23 -13.65 -26.32
N ASP A 144 -4.38 -13.30 -27.60
CA ASP A 144 -4.50 -11.91 -28.08
C ASP A 144 -5.85 -11.69 -28.78
N SER A 145 -6.81 -10.95 -28.22
CA SER A 145 -6.85 -10.43 -26.85
C SER A 145 -8.11 -10.91 -26.14
N VAL A 146 -8.11 -10.79 -24.82
CA VAL A 146 -9.27 -11.13 -23.96
C VAL A 146 -10.53 -10.37 -24.39
N ALA A 147 -10.37 -9.15 -24.92
CA ALA A 147 -11.50 -8.35 -25.40
C ALA A 147 -12.21 -9.02 -26.57
N ALA A 148 -11.49 -9.78 -27.39
CA ALA A 148 -11.99 -10.51 -28.55
C ALA A 148 -12.48 -11.93 -28.24
N LEU A 149 -12.41 -12.37 -26.97
CA LEU A 149 -13.01 -13.63 -26.54
C LEU A 149 -14.52 -13.49 -26.37
N VAL A 150 -15.24 -13.38 -27.50
CA VAL A 150 -16.68 -13.18 -27.53
C VAL A 150 -17.38 -14.55 -27.37
N PRO A 151 -18.26 -14.72 -26.37
CA PRO A 151 -18.96 -15.99 -26.19
C PRO A 151 -19.84 -16.37 -27.39
N ARG A 152 -19.96 -17.66 -27.67
CA ARG A 152 -20.79 -18.18 -28.77
C ARG A 152 -22.22 -17.65 -28.76
N ALA A 153 -22.83 -17.55 -27.58
CA ALA A 153 -24.19 -17.03 -27.42
C ALA A 153 -24.35 -15.57 -27.86
N GLU A 154 -23.29 -14.77 -27.79
CA GLU A 154 -23.28 -13.37 -28.22
C GLU A 154 -23.05 -13.26 -29.74
N ILE A 155 -22.27 -14.16 -30.34
CA ILE A 155 -22.04 -14.22 -31.79
C ILE A 155 -23.28 -14.72 -32.54
N GLU A 156 -23.98 -15.72 -31.99
CA GLU A 156 -25.21 -16.26 -32.58
C GLU A 156 -26.45 -15.37 -32.30
N GLY A 157 -26.36 -14.40 -31.39
CA GLY A 157 -27.41 -13.45 -31.04
C GLY A 157 -27.59 -12.32 -32.07
N GLU A 158 -28.67 -11.55 -31.94
CA GLU A 158 -28.86 -10.37 -32.80
C GLU A 158 -28.06 -9.16 -32.28
N MET A 159 -27.60 -8.31 -33.20
CA MET A 159 -26.91 -7.07 -32.83
C MET A 159 -27.82 -6.19 -31.95
N GLY A 160 -27.47 -6.05 -30.67
CA GLY A 160 -28.23 -5.27 -29.68
C GLY A 160 -28.83 -6.11 -28.54
N ASP A 161 -28.74 -7.44 -28.60
CA ASP A 161 -29.14 -8.32 -27.50
C ASP A 161 -28.29 -8.09 -26.25
N SER A 162 -28.95 -7.96 -25.10
CA SER A 162 -28.29 -7.68 -23.82
C SER A 162 -27.80 -8.97 -23.16
N HIS A 163 -26.51 -9.28 -23.28
CA HIS A 163 -25.87 -10.41 -22.59
C HIS A 163 -24.96 -9.93 -21.45
N VAL A 164 -25.55 -9.59 -20.30
CA VAL A 164 -24.80 -9.01 -19.18
C VAL A 164 -23.85 -10.04 -18.55
N GLY A 165 -22.54 -9.76 -18.61
CA GLY A 165 -21.51 -10.45 -17.83
C GLY A 165 -21.14 -11.86 -18.33
N LEU A 166 -21.51 -12.22 -19.55
CA LEU A 166 -21.28 -13.57 -20.09
C LEU A 166 -19.79 -13.86 -20.33
N GLN A 167 -19.06 -12.91 -20.93
CA GLN A 167 -17.60 -12.98 -21.10
C GLN A 167 -16.86 -13.11 -19.75
N ALA A 168 -17.28 -12.38 -18.71
CA ALA A 168 -16.66 -12.45 -17.39
C ALA A 168 -16.85 -13.83 -16.71
N ARG A 169 -18.01 -14.46 -16.92
CA ARG A 169 -18.30 -15.82 -16.44
C ARG A 169 -17.46 -16.86 -17.17
N LEU A 170 -17.35 -16.74 -18.49
CA LEU A 170 -16.52 -17.60 -19.34
C LEU A 170 -15.06 -17.58 -18.85
N MET A 171 -14.48 -16.38 -18.70
CA MET A 171 -13.11 -16.21 -18.22
C MET A 171 -12.90 -16.81 -16.82
N SER A 172 -13.85 -16.60 -15.90
CA SER A 172 -13.77 -17.16 -14.53
C SER A 172 -13.84 -18.69 -14.51
N GLN A 173 -14.57 -19.30 -15.44
CA GLN A 173 -14.65 -20.75 -15.57
C GLN A 173 -13.38 -21.33 -16.20
N ALA A 174 -12.87 -20.71 -17.26
CA ALA A 174 -11.68 -21.16 -17.96
C ALA A 174 -10.42 -21.05 -17.09
N LEU A 175 -10.15 -19.89 -16.49
CA LEU A 175 -8.94 -19.68 -15.67
C LEU A 175 -8.86 -20.67 -14.49
N ARG A 176 -10.01 -21.01 -13.89
CA ARG A 176 -10.11 -22.02 -12.83
C ARG A 176 -9.70 -23.43 -13.31
N LYS A 177 -10.02 -23.79 -14.55
CA LYS A 177 -9.59 -25.07 -15.15
C LYS A 177 -8.12 -25.06 -15.57
N LEU A 178 -7.66 -23.94 -16.14
CA LEU A 178 -6.32 -23.79 -16.70
C LEU A 178 -5.22 -23.76 -15.63
N THR A 179 -5.48 -23.16 -14.46
CA THR A 179 -4.45 -22.90 -13.44
C THR A 179 -3.68 -24.15 -13.00
N SER A 180 -4.39 -25.28 -12.78
CA SER A 180 -3.75 -26.55 -12.39
C SER A 180 -2.94 -27.16 -13.53
N ALA A 181 -3.48 -27.12 -14.76
CA ALA A 181 -2.81 -27.63 -15.94
C ALA A 181 -1.52 -26.86 -16.26
N LEU A 182 -1.54 -25.53 -16.13
CA LEU A 182 -0.37 -24.66 -16.32
C LEU A 182 0.76 -25.01 -15.34
N HIS A 183 0.42 -25.22 -14.07
CA HIS A 183 1.43 -25.58 -13.06
C HIS A 183 2.10 -26.92 -13.38
N ASN A 184 1.31 -27.94 -13.74
CA ASN A 184 1.83 -29.28 -14.00
C ASN A 184 2.63 -29.39 -15.30
N SER A 185 2.27 -28.61 -16.32
CA SER A 185 2.95 -28.57 -17.62
C SER A 185 4.17 -27.64 -17.63
N GLY A 186 4.27 -26.71 -16.67
CA GLY A 186 5.25 -25.62 -16.73
C GLY A 186 4.95 -24.57 -17.80
N THR A 187 3.85 -24.69 -18.55
CA THR A 187 3.46 -23.74 -19.60
C THR A 187 3.05 -22.39 -18.99
N MET A 188 3.55 -21.30 -19.55
CA MET A 188 3.08 -19.94 -19.23
C MET A 188 1.86 -19.57 -20.07
N ALA A 189 0.81 -19.04 -19.46
CA ALA A 189 -0.31 -18.45 -20.20
C ALA A 189 -0.26 -16.92 -20.09
N LEU A 190 -0.01 -16.25 -21.22
CA LEU A 190 0.03 -14.79 -21.33
C LEU A 190 -1.24 -14.27 -21.99
N PHE A 191 -2.04 -13.50 -21.24
CA PHE A 191 -3.25 -12.87 -21.74
C PHE A 191 -2.97 -11.41 -22.07
N ILE A 192 -3.23 -11.01 -23.33
CA ILE A 192 -3.26 -9.61 -23.71
C ILE A 192 -4.67 -9.09 -23.46
N ASN A 193 -4.76 -7.92 -22.82
CA ASN A 193 -6.04 -7.31 -22.49
C ASN A 193 -6.03 -5.83 -22.83
N GLN A 194 -7.19 -5.30 -23.17
CA GLN A 194 -7.36 -3.88 -23.43
C GLN A 194 -7.93 -3.18 -22.20
N LEU A 195 -7.55 -1.91 -22.02
CA LEU A 195 -8.29 -1.05 -21.13
C LEU A 195 -9.63 -0.71 -21.80
N ARG A 196 -10.71 -0.88 -21.06
CA ARG A 196 -12.09 -0.60 -21.44
C ARG A 196 -12.71 0.18 -20.30
N GLU A 197 -13.31 1.30 -20.62
CA GLU A 197 -14.13 2.02 -19.66
C GLU A 197 -15.35 1.18 -19.29
N LYS A 198 -15.68 1.18 -18.00
CA LYS A 198 -16.59 0.18 -17.43
C LYS A 198 -18.03 0.55 -17.70
N VAL A 199 -18.59 0.08 -18.81
CA VAL A 199 -20.04 0.15 -19.02
C VAL A 199 -20.71 -0.82 -18.03
N GLY A 200 -21.33 -0.28 -16.97
CA GLY A 200 -22.22 -1.03 -16.08
C GLY A 200 -21.67 -1.46 -14.71
N VAL A 201 -20.46 -1.08 -14.32
CA VAL A 201 -20.04 -1.09 -12.90
C VAL A 201 -19.33 0.23 -12.63
N MET A 202 -19.82 1.04 -11.70
CA MET A 202 -19.44 2.46 -11.62
C MET A 202 -18.79 2.80 -10.28
N PHE A 203 -17.80 3.68 -10.35
CA PHE A 203 -17.06 4.26 -9.23
C PHE A 203 -17.53 5.70 -9.10
N GLY A 204 -18.25 6.05 -8.03
CA GLY A 204 -18.72 7.42 -7.82
C GLY A 204 -19.80 7.89 -8.79
N CYS A 205 -20.97 8.32 -8.32
CA CYS A 205 -21.97 8.98 -9.19
C CYS A 205 -22.54 10.23 -8.54
N GLY A 206 -23.01 11.16 -9.35
CA GLY A 206 -23.77 12.32 -8.91
C GLY A 206 -25.26 12.04 -8.78
N SER A 207 -25.93 12.83 -7.94
CA SER A 207 -27.38 12.86 -7.87
C SER A 207 -27.99 13.53 -9.12
N TRP A 208 -29.29 13.32 -9.35
CA TRP A 208 -30.04 14.08 -10.36
C TRP A 208 -29.88 15.60 -10.24
N TYR A 209 -29.73 16.08 -9.00
CA TYR A 209 -29.79 17.50 -8.66
C TYR A 209 -28.43 18.19 -8.69
N THR A 210 -27.35 17.44 -8.92
CA THR A 210 -26.02 18.01 -9.09
C THR A 210 -25.97 18.78 -10.40
N ASN A 211 -25.56 20.05 -10.36
CA ASN A 211 -25.42 20.86 -11.58
C ASN A 211 -24.05 20.63 -12.22
N VAL A 212 -24.00 20.64 -13.55
CA VAL A 212 -22.78 20.58 -14.35
C VAL A 212 -22.59 21.91 -15.05
N THR A 213 -21.35 22.39 -15.09
CA THR A 213 -20.98 23.66 -15.73
C THR A 213 -20.79 23.44 -17.23
N LEU A 214 -21.61 24.09 -18.05
CA LEU A 214 -21.54 24.02 -19.52
C LEU A 214 -20.52 25.01 -20.10
N ALA A 215 -20.12 24.81 -21.36
CA ALA A 215 -19.16 25.64 -22.07
C ALA A 215 -19.60 27.12 -22.21
N ASP A 216 -20.90 27.38 -22.29
CA ASP A 216 -21.47 28.73 -22.37
C ASP A 216 -21.58 29.44 -21.01
N GLY A 217 -21.08 28.81 -19.94
CA GLY A 217 -21.14 29.31 -18.57
C GLY A 217 -22.47 29.06 -17.85
N THR A 218 -23.46 28.46 -18.52
CA THR A 218 -24.72 28.05 -17.88
C THR A 218 -24.54 26.77 -17.05
N GLN A 219 -25.54 26.47 -16.23
CA GLN A 219 -25.57 25.27 -15.37
C GLN A 219 -26.76 24.42 -15.76
N GLU A 220 -26.56 23.11 -15.90
CA GLU A 220 -27.63 22.16 -16.18
C GLU A 220 -27.54 20.93 -15.26
N LYS A 221 -28.68 20.33 -14.93
CA LYS A 221 -28.72 19.17 -14.03
C LYS A 221 -28.07 17.95 -14.67
N LEU A 222 -27.13 17.32 -13.98
CA LEU A 222 -26.45 16.10 -14.41
C LEU A 222 -27.43 15.03 -14.87
N GLY A 223 -28.48 14.81 -14.07
CA GLY A 223 -29.50 13.85 -14.42
C GLY A 223 -30.25 14.19 -15.71
N LYS A 224 -30.52 15.49 -15.96
CA LYS A 224 -31.19 15.92 -17.20
C LYS A 224 -30.30 15.71 -18.42
N ILE A 225 -29.02 16.08 -18.30
CA ILE A 225 -28.00 15.83 -19.33
C ILE A 225 -28.00 14.34 -19.68
N VAL A 226 -27.97 13.46 -18.67
CA VAL A 226 -27.95 12.01 -18.86
C VAL A 226 -29.24 11.46 -19.45
N ASN A 227 -30.39 11.75 -18.84
CA ASN A 227 -31.65 11.12 -19.27
C ASN A 227 -32.11 11.60 -20.65
N GLN A 228 -31.75 12.82 -21.04
CA GLN A 228 -32.07 13.35 -22.37
C GLN A 228 -30.95 13.12 -23.39
N LYS A 229 -29.82 12.53 -22.97
CA LYS A 229 -28.59 12.38 -23.77
C LYS A 229 -28.23 13.67 -24.50
N MET A 230 -28.17 14.76 -23.73
CA MET A 230 -27.97 16.09 -24.29
C MET A 230 -26.58 16.19 -24.92
N ASP A 231 -26.54 16.56 -26.21
CA ASP A 231 -25.30 16.86 -26.92
C ASP A 231 -24.81 18.25 -26.51
N VAL A 232 -23.97 18.30 -25.47
CA VAL A 232 -23.46 19.54 -24.87
C VAL A 232 -21.97 19.44 -24.63
N GLU A 233 -21.33 20.60 -24.59
CA GLU A 233 -19.96 20.75 -24.07
C GLU A 233 -20.00 21.20 -22.62
N VAL A 234 -19.19 20.55 -21.79
CA VAL A 234 -19.01 20.90 -20.38
C VAL A 234 -17.60 21.45 -20.17
N MET A 235 -17.44 22.25 -19.13
CA MET A 235 -16.11 22.68 -18.72
C MET A 235 -15.35 21.49 -18.11
N SER A 236 -14.11 21.33 -18.55
CA SER A 236 -13.16 20.32 -18.06
C SER A 236 -11.79 20.96 -17.86
N TYR A 237 -10.94 20.35 -17.04
CA TYR A 237 -9.57 20.79 -16.81
C TYR A 237 -8.59 19.96 -17.65
N ASP A 238 -7.76 20.66 -18.41
CA ASP A 238 -6.66 20.07 -19.17
C ASP A 238 -5.36 20.17 -18.36
N PRO A 239 -4.80 19.04 -17.87
CA PRO A 239 -3.58 19.07 -17.08
C PRO A 239 -2.33 19.45 -17.89
N ASP A 240 -2.33 19.27 -19.21
CA ASP A 240 -1.15 19.57 -20.04
C ASP A 240 -1.00 21.08 -20.26
N SER A 241 -2.13 21.77 -20.50
CA SER A 241 -2.13 23.23 -20.67
C SER A 241 -2.36 23.99 -19.36
N GLY A 242 -2.83 23.32 -18.31
CA GLY A 242 -3.19 23.94 -17.03
C GLY A 242 -4.46 24.79 -17.08
N ASN A 243 -5.22 24.74 -18.17
CA ASN A 243 -6.39 25.59 -18.42
C ASN A 243 -7.71 24.83 -18.26
N VAL A 244 -8.76 25.57 -17.93
CA VAL A 244 -10.14 25.06 -18.00
C VAL A 244 -10.65 25.25 -19.43
N VAL A 245 -11.01 24.16 -20.11
CA VAL A 245 -11.40 24.13 -21.52
C VAL A 245 -12.76 23.45 -21.70
N PRO A 246 -13.56 23.86 -22.71
CA PRO A 246 -14.78 23.15 -23.06
C PRO A 246 -14.44 21.81 -23.71
N ARG A 247 -15.17 20.76 -23.34
CA ARG A 247 -15.06 19.41 -23.90
C ARG A 247 -16.44 18.79 -24.06
N ARG A 248 -16.64 18.03 -25.12
CA ARG A 248 -17.93 17.41 -25.44
C ARG A 248 -18.23 16.23 -24.51
N VAL A 249 -19.49 16.08 -24.13
CA VAL A 249 -19.99 14.86 -23.47
C VAL A 249 -20.13 13.76 -24.53
N VAL A 250 -19.44 12.64 -24.32
CA VAL A 250 -19.43 11.52 -25.27
C VAL A 250 -20.29 10.34 -24.83
N ASN A 251 -20.46 10.13 -23.51
CA ASN A 251 -21.35 9.09 -22.96
C ASN A 251 -22.15 9.56 -21.74
N TRP A 252 -23.31 8.96 -21.52
CA TRP A 252 -24.29 9.29 -20.47
C TRP A 252 -24.68 8.05 -19.68
N PHE A 253 -24.56 8.10 -18.35
CA PHE A 253 -24.79 6.93 -17.49
C PHE A 253 -25.85 7.18 -16.43
N ASN A 254 -26.95 6.41 -16.48
CA ASN A 254 -27.96 6.34 -15.40
C ASN A 254 -27.82 5.00 -14.68
N ASN A 255 -27.25 5.02 -13.49
CA ASN A 255 -26.71 3.86 -12.77
C ASN A 255 -27.65 3.33 -11.68
N GLY A 256 -28.96 3.53 -11.87
CA GLY A 256 -29.98 3.08 -10.93
C GLY A 256 -29.94 3.81 -9.58
N ARG A 257 -30.67 3.31 -8.60
CA ARG A 257 -30.92 4.01 -7.32
C ARG A 257 -29.72 3.95 -6.37
N ALA A 258 -29.43 5.06 -5.69
CA ALA A 258 -28.54 5.16 -4.53
C ALA A 258 -29.33 5.03 -3.22
N ASP A 259 -28.70 4.49 -2.19
CA ASP A 259 -29.22 4.54 -0.81
C ASP A 259 -29.05 5.93 -0.21
N GLU A 260 -27.94 6.61 -0.51
CA GLU A 260 -27.62 7.94 -0.01
C GLU A 260 -26.65 8.71 -0.92
N PHE A 261 -26.64 10.04 -0.79
CA PHE A 261 -25.65 10.94 -1.37
C PHE A 261 -25.02 11.82 -0.27
N LEU A 262 -23.73 12.07 -0.38
CA LEU A 262 -23.05 13.12 0.38
C LEU A 262 -23.24 14.44 -0.36
N HIS A 263 -23.99 15.36 0.25
CA HIS A 263 -24.23 16.70 -0.26
C HIS A 263 -23.26 17.70 0.36
N PHE A 264 -22.38 18.23 -0.47
CA PHE A 264 -21.34 19.20 -0.14
C PHE A 264 -21.85 20.63 -0.37
N LYS A 265 -21.47 21.54 0.53
CA LYS A 265 -21.39 22.98 0.23
C LYS A 265 -19.95 23.43 0.30
N VAL A 266 -19.51 24.14 -0.72
CA VAL A 266 -18.16 24.66 -0.87
C VAL A 266 -18.24 26.18 -1.02
N ASP A 267 -17.36 26.90 -0.34
CA ASP A 267 -17.29 28.35 -0.42
C ASP A 267 -16.97 28.80 -1.86
N ARG A 268 -17.66 29.84 -2.35
CA ARG A 268 -17.41 30.43 -3.66
C ARG A 268 -17.11 31.93 -3.47
N PRO A 269 -15.83 32.31 -3.36
CA PRO A 269 -15.47 33.72 -3.22
C PRO A 269 -15.85 34.60 -4.43
N GLY A 270 -16.17 35.89 -4.19
CA GLY A 270 -16.11 36.94 -5.22
C GLY A 270 -17.41 37.37 -5.96
N GLY A 271 -18.62 37.13 -5.45
CA GLY A 271 -19.85 37.39 -6.22
C GLY A 271 -20.62 38.71 -6.02
N GLY A 272 -20.13 39.69 -5.23
CA GLY A 272 -20.79 40.99 -4.99
C GLY A 272 -22.22 40.98 -4.38
N THR A 273 -22.90 39.83 -4.36
CA THR A 273 -24.33 39.65 -4.01
C THR A 273 -24.51 38.72 -2.81
N GLY A 274 -23.42 38.16 -2.26
CA GLY A 274 -23.39 37.58 -0.92
C GLY A 274 -24.18 36.29 -0.70
N ARG A 275 -24.30 35.39 -1.68
CA ARG A 275 -24.90 34.03 -1.50
C ARG A 275 -24.30 32.94 -2.42
N GLY A 276 -22.99 32.92 -2.65
CA GLY A 276 -22.38 31.90 -3.49
C GLY A 276 -21.86 30.72 -2.67
N HIS A 277 -22.54 29.57 -2.70
CA HIS A 277 -21.91 28.29 -2.40
C HIS A 277 -22.00 27.42 -3.66
N ALA A 278 -20.92 26.71 -3.97
CA ALA A 278 -21.01 25.57 -4.87
C ALA A 278 -21.61 24.38 -4.11
N SER A 279 -22.52 23.67 -4.75
CA SER A 279 -23.24 22.54 -4.18
C SER A 279 -23.21 21.34 -5.12
N LEU A 280 -22.83 20.20 -4.58
CA LEU A 280 -22.80 18.93 -5.30
C LEU A 280 -23.22 17.79 -4.37
N ALA A 281 -23.97 16.84 -4.92
CA ALA A 281 -24.34 15.62 -4.20
C ALA A 281 -23.78 14.40 -4.94
N MET A 282 -22.86 13.71 -4.29
CA MET A 282 -22.11 12.58 -4.86
C MET A 282 -22.19 11.35 -3.97
N THR A 283 -22.05 10.16 -4.54
CA THR A 283 -21.88 8.94 -3.74
C THR A 283 -20.54 8.97 -3.02
N ARG A 284 -20.43 8.21 -1.93
CA ARG A 284 -19.24 8.16 -1.06
C ARG A 284 -17.90 8.00 -1.79
N ASN A 285 -17.88 7.09 -2.74
CA ASN A 285 -16.68 6.73 -3.52
C ASN A 285 -16.41 7.65 -4.73
N HIS A 286 -17.13 8.76 -4.88
CA HIS A 286 -16.88 9.67 -6.01
C HIS A 286 -15.65 10.53 -5.77
N LEU A 287 -14.73 10.58 -6.73
CA LEU A 287 -13.49 11.32 -6.59
C LEU A 287 -13.70 12.81 -6.84
N ILE A 288 -13.33 13.61 -5.85
CA ILE A 288 -13.32 15.07 -5.90
C ILE A 288 -11.86 15.52 -5.83
N ARG A 289 -11.48 16.48 -6.69
CA ARG A 289 -10.11 16.99 -6.71
C ARG A 289 -9.89 17.90 -5.50
N THR A 290 -8.81 17.63 -4.76
CA THR A 290 -8.28 18.48 -3.69
C THR A 290 -6.90 19.02 -4.07
N PRO A 291 -6.34 20.03 -3.38
CA PRO A 291 -4.97 20.49 -3.61
C PRO A 291 -3.92 19.36 -3.52
N GLY A 292 -4.19 18.33 -2.69
CA GLY A 292 -3.31 17.18 -2.50
C GLY A 292 -3.54 16.01 -3.47
N GLY A 293 -4.50 16.12 -4.39
CA GLY A 293 -4.83 15.02 -5.31
C GLY A 293 -6.33 14.70 -5.36
N TRP A 294 -6.67 13.63 -6.08
CA TRP A 294 -8.01 13.05 -6.07
C TRP A 294 -8.28 12.35 -4.74
N ARG A 295 -9.41 12.66 -4.10
CA ARG A 295 -9.86 12.00 -2.87
C ARG A 295 -11.32 11.61 -3.00
N GLU A 296 -11.71 10.52 -2.37
CA GLU A 296 -13.12 10.12 -2.35
C GLU A 296 -13.94 11.12 -1.54
N ALA A 297 -15.19 11.31 -1.96
CA ALA A 297 -16.13 12.20 -1.30
C ALA A 297 -16.27 11.87 0.19
N GLU A 298 -16.27 10.59 0.56
CA GLU A 298 -16.38 10.19 1.97
C GLU A 298 -15.14 10.45 2.82
N ASP A 299 -13.99 10.72 2.22
CA ASP A 299 -12.77 11.08 2.95
C ASP A 299 -12.69 12.58 3.24
N ILE A 300 -13.44 13.39 2.50
CA ILE A 300 -13.42 14.85 2.65
C ILE A 300 -14.15 15.26 3.93
N ARG A 301 -13.57 16.20 4.68
CA ARG A 301 -14.13 16.72 5.95
C ARG A 301 -14.46 18.21 5.82
N VAL A 302 -15.42 18.67 6.61
CA VAL A 302 -15.74 20.11 6.72
C VAL A 302 -14.49 20.87 7.16
N GLY A 303 -14.18 21.95 6.45
CA GLY A 303 -12.97 22.76 6.64
C GLY A 303 -11.80 22.41 5.71
N GLU A 304 -11.81 21.24 5.07
CA GLU A 304 -10.83 20.91 4.03
C GLU A 304 -11.09 21.67 2.74
N ARG A 305 -10.11 21.67 1.81
CA ARG A 305 -10.18 22.41 0.54
C ARG A 305 -10.34 21.46 -0.65
N VAL A 306 -11.23 21.81 -1.57
CA VAL A 306 -11.41 21.17 -2.88
C VAL A 306 -11.08 22.14 -4.00
N MET A 307 -10.80 21.65 -5.19
CA MET A 307 -10.44 22.47 -6.35
C MET A 307 -11.72 22.96 -7.04
N LEU A 308 -11.86 24.27 -7.14
CA LEU A 308 -13.02 24.97 -7.70
C LEU A 308 -12.56 25.84 -8.88
N ALA A 309 -13.24 25.75 -10.02
CA ALA A 309 -13.02 26.68 -11.13
C ALA A 309 -13.65 28.04 -10.82
N GLN A 310 -12.85 29.11 -10.92
CA GLN A 310 -13.29 30.48 -10.68
C GLN A 310 -12.75 31.45 -11.71
N PRO A 311 -13.50 32.52 -12.04
CA PRO A 311 -12.99 33.58 -12.90
C PRO A 311 -11.92 34.41 -12.18
N CYS A 312 -10.76 34.49 -12.80
CA CYS A 312 -9.67 35.39 -12.44
C CYS A 312 -9.72 36.64 -13.32
N PHE A 313 -9.60 37.82 -12.71
CA PHE A 313 -9.86 39.10 -13.38
C PHE A 313 -8.58 39.93 -13.62
N LEU A 314 -7.50 39.62 -12.91
CA LEU A 314 -6.27 40.41 -12.94
C LEU A 314 -5.39 40.03 -14.13
N SER A 315 -5.00 41.01 -14.93
CA SER A 315 -3.89 40.86 -15.87
C SER A 315 -2.55 40.85 -15.15
N ASP A 316 -1.49 40.37 -15.83
CA ASP A 316 -0.12 40.45 -15.31
C ASP A 316 0.26 41.89 -14.91
N GLN A 317 -0.16 42.89 -15.69
CA GLN A 317 0.11 44.29 -15.35
C GLN A 317 -0.60 44.71 -14.06
N GLN A 318 -1.85 44.28 -13.87
CA GLN A 318 -2.65 44.60 -12.69
C GLN A 318 -2.11 43.92 -11.44
N TRP A 319 -1.62 42.69 -11.57
CA TRP A 319 -0.84 42.02 -10.54
C TRP A 319 0.36 42.86 -10.10
N GLN A 320 1.13 43.42 -11.05
CA GLN A 320 2.28 44.27 -10.72
C GLN A 320 1.89 45.58 -10.03
N VAL A 321 0.73 46.16 -10.38
CA VAL A 321 0.18 47.33 -9.70
C VAL A 321 -0.18 47.00 -8.24
N ILE A 322 -0.80 45.85 -8.01
CA ILE A 322 -1.16 45.38 -6.66
C ILE A 322 0.08 45.09 -5.84
N LEU A 323 1.06 44.35 -6.38
CA LEU A 323 2.31 44.04 -5.68
C LEU A 323 3.07 45.32 -5.31
N GLY A 324 3.28 46.23 -6.27
CA GLY A 324 3.97 47.50 -6.02
C GLY A 324 3.25 48.37 -4.98
N SER A 325 1.93 48.51 -5.11
CA SER A 325 1.13 49.29 -4.16
C SER A 325 1.13 48.64 -2.77
N LEU A 326 1.13 47.30 -2.67
CA LEU A 326 1.24 46.60 -1.39
C LEU A 326 2.60 46.77 -0.75
N MET A 327 3.67 47.05 -1.50
CA MET A 327 4.93 47.46 -0.88
C MET A 327 4.85 48.90 -0.34
N GLY A 328 4.04 49.76 -0.95
CA GLY A 328 3.75 51.12 -0.54
C GLY A 328 2.51 51.29 0.36
N ASP A 329 1.61 52.18 -0.08
CA ASP A 329 0.43 52.65 0.65
C ASP A 329 -0.78 51.70 0.59
N GLY A 330 -0.71 50.68 -0.27
CA GLY A 330 -1.74 49.68 -0.46
C GLY A 330 -1.88 48.70 0.71
N ASN A 331 -3.08 48.15 0.85
CA ASN A 331 -3.42 47.18 1.90
C ASN A 331 -4.42 46.13 1.40
N LEU A 332 -4.24 44.88 1.85
CA LEU A 332 -5.24 43.81 1.72
C LEU A 332 -5.93 43.59 3.07
N SER A 333 -7.25 43.78 3.10
CA SER A 333 -8.07 43.50 4.28
C SER A 333 -9.01 42.31 4.06
N ARG A 334 -9.44 41.70 5.17
CA ARG A 334 -10.50 40.70 5.13
C ARG A 334 -11.79 41.33 4.56
N PRO A 335 -12.65 40.54 3.92
CA PRO A 335 -13.93 41.04 3.45
C PRO A 335 -14.82 41.42 4.64
N VAL A 336 -15.87 42.19 4.38
CA VAL A 336 -16.80 42.67 5.43
C VAL A 336 -17.54 41.52 6.12
N ARG A 337 -17.68 40.36 5.45
CA ARG A 337 -18.22 39.14 6.05
C ARG A 337 -17.08 38.19 6.43
N GLN A 338 -17.16 37.61 7.63
CA GLN A 338 -16.11 36.77 8.21
C GLN A 338 -15.93 35.40 7.51
N ASP A 339 -16.86 35.00 6.65
CA ASP A 339 -17.00 33.67 6.06
C ASP A 339 -16.55 33.57 4.59
N SER A 340 -16.03 34.64 3.98
CA SER A 340 -15.60 34.64 2.58
C SER A 340 -14.07 34.56 2.44
N GLU A 341 -13.60 33.60 1.62
CA GLU A 341 -12.20 33.45 1.19
C GLU A 341 -11.82 34.44 0.05
N SER A 342 -12.02 35.74 0.27
CA SER A 342 -11.61 36.81 -0.67
C SER A 342 -10.85 37.92 0.06
N ALA A 343 -10.09 38.75 -0.66
CA ALA A 343 -9.42 39.90 -0.05
C ALA A 343 -9.84 41.22 -0.72
N ARG A 344 -10.09 42.23 0.12
CA ARG A 344 -10.35 43.61 -0.33
C ARG A 344 -9.02 44.34 -0.48
N PHE A 345 -8.76 44.85 -1.68
CA PHE A 345 -7.63 45.72 -1.95
C PHE A 345 -8.04 47.20 -1.81
N ARG A 346 -7.21 47.97 -1.09
CA ARG A 346 -7.38 49.41 -0.89
C ARG A 346 -6.03 50.12 -1.07
N MET A 347 -6.04 51.27 -1.71
CA MET A 347 -4.89 52.20 -1.82
C MET A 347 -5.34 53.64 -1.58
N GLY A 348 -4.45 54.53 -1.13
CA GLY A 348 -4.84 55.92 -0.83
C GLY A 348 -3.68 56.87 -0.52
N HIS A 349 -3.82 58.09 -1.03
CA HIS A 349 -2.78 59.12 -0.99
C HIS A 349 -3.30 60.46 -0.44
N GLY A 350 -2.37 61.34 -0.04
CA GLY A 350 -2.69 62.72 0.33
C GLY A 350 -3.18 63.55 -0.88
N ALA A 351 -3.79 64.71 -0.60
CA ALA A 351 -4.42 65.57 -1.61
C ALA A 351 -3.49 65.94 -2.79
N GLU A 352 -2.23 66.25 -2.50
CA GLU A 352 -1.20 66.64 -3.48
C GLU A 352 -0.84 65.53 -4.47
N GLN A 353 -1.14 64.26 -4.15
CA GLN A 353 -0.85 63.09 -4.97
C GLN A 353 -2.11 62.47 -5.59
N SER A 354 -3.24 63.20 -5.59
CA SER A 354 -4.52 62.70 -6.11
C SER A 354 -4.48 62.33 -7.60
N GLU A 355 -3.68 63.04 -8.40
CA GLU A 355 -3.47 62.72 -9.82
C GLU A 355 -2.77 61.38 -10.02
N TYR A 356 -1.77 61.07 -9.19
CA TYR A 356 -1.07 59.78 -9.21
C TYR A 356 -1.99 58.62 -8.82
N LEU A 357 -2.86 58.80 -7.81
CA LEU A 357 -3.85 57.78 -7.45
C LEU A 357 -4.87 57.55 -8.58
N ARG A 358 -5.30 58.61 -9.28
CA ARG A 358 -6.18 58.48 -10.46
C ARG A 358 -5.52 57.68 -11.58
N TRP A 359 -4.22 57.87 -11.79
CA TRP A 359 -3.47 57.05 -12.74
C TRP A 359 -3.44 55.57 -12.31
N LYS A 360 -3.11 55.26 -11.05
CA LYS A 360 -3.15 53.86 -10.54
C LYS A 360 -4.54 53.23 -10.74
N LEU A 361 -5.61 53.99 -10.54
CA LEU A 361 -6.98 53.54 -10.80
C LEU A 361 -7.27 53.26 -12.27
N SER A 362 -6.76 54.08 -13.20
CA SER A 362 -6.97 53.86 -14.64
C SER A 362 -6.39 52.54 -15.13
N LEU A 363 -5.36 52.00 -14.45
CA LEU A 363 -4.80 50.68 -14.75
C LEU A 363 -5.70 49.52 -14.27
N MET A 364 -6.69 49.81 -13.42
CA MET A 364 -7.55 48.84 -12.73
C MET A 364 -9.05 49.07 -13.01
N GLU A 365 -9.38 49.83 -14.06
CA GLU A 365 -10.74 50.34 -14.31
C GLU A 365 -11.78 49.25 -14.60
N ASN A 366 -11.35 48.12 -15.16
CA ASN A 366 -12.19 46.93 -15.39
C ASN A 366 -12.64 46.24 -14.08
N ILE A 367 -12.09 46.60 -12.92
CA ILE A 367 -12.47 46.03 -11.62
C ILE A 367 -13.40 47.02 -10.90
N PRO A 368 -14.61 46.60 -10.49
CA PRO A 368 -15.53 47.50 -9.79
C PRO A 368 -14.93 48.03 -8.49
N HIS A 369 -14.92 49.35 -8.34
CA HIS A 369 -14.29 50.06 -7.24
C HIS A 369 -15.06 51.32 -6.83
N SER A 370 -14.72 51.89 -5.68
CA SER A 370 -15.27 53.14 -5.18
C SER A 370 -14.15 54.14 -4.86
N TRP A 371 -14.46 55.43 -5.06
CA TRP A 371 -13.59 56.56 -4.75
C TRP A 371 -14.13 57.30 -3.53
N THR A 372 -13.29 57.54 -2.52
CA THR A 372 -13.67 58.29 -1.31
C THR A 372 -12.62 59.31 -0.93
N THR A 373 -13.05 60.43 -0.34
CA THR A 373 -12.17 61.47 0.21
C THR A 373 -12.48 61.63 1.70
N ASN A 374 -11.45 61.68 2.54
CA ASN A 374 -11.61 61.87 3.98
C ASN A 374 -11.61 63.35 4.39
N SER A 375 -11.77 63.63 5.69
CA SER A 375 -11.81 65.00 6.25
C SER A 375 -10.48 65.76 6.20
N LYS A 376 -9.39 65.14 5.74
CA LYS A 376 -8.06 65.74 5.55
C LYS A 376 -7.68 65.82 4.06
N ASP A 377 -8.67 65.77 3.17
CA ASP A 377 -8.53 65.76 1.71
C ASP A 377 -7.70 64.60 1.14
N ALA A 378 -7.42 63.56 1.93
CA ALA A 378 -6.77 62.36 1.43
C ALA A 378 -7.80 61.49 0.68
N VAL A 379 -7.36 60.91 -0.43
CA VAL A 379 -8.18 60.19 -1.40
C VAL A 379 -7.88 58.69 -1.34
N PHE A 380 -8.92 57.86 -1.46
CA PHE A 380 -8.83 56.40 -1.35
C PHE A 380 -9.62 55.71 -2.47
N ALA A 381 -9.03 54.63 -2.97
CA ALA A 381 -9.65 53.69 -3.90
C ALA A 381 -9.91 52.37 -3.18
N ASP A 382 -11.14 51.89 -3.25
CA ASP A 382 -11.58 50.64 -2.63
C ASP A 382 -12.18 49.69 -3.67
N PHE A 383 -11.52 48.56 -3.90
CA PHE A 383 -11.92 47.57 -4.89
C PHE A 383 -12.88 46.53 -4.29
N THR A 384 -13.71 45.95 -5.16
CA THR A 384 -14.53 44.77 -4.81
C THR A 384 -13.61 43.62 -4.38
N PRO A 385 -13.95 42.85 -3.33
CA PRO A 385 -13.13 41.73 -2.90
C PRO A 385 -12.90 40.70 -4.00
N LEU A 386 -11.65 40.33 -4.24
CA LEU A 386 -11.24 39.35 -5.25
C LEU A 386 -10.77 38.06 -4.59
N ALA A 387 -11.14 36.91 -5.17
CA ALA A 387 -10.76 35.58 -4.68
C ALA A 387 -9.25 35.35 -4.79
N GLU A 388 -8.70 35.68 -5.95
CA GLU A 388 -7.28 35.56 -6.30
C GLU A 388 -6.31 36.32 -5.37
N LEU A 389 -6.80 37.29 -4.59
CA LEU A 389 -6.01 38.04 -3.62
C LEU A 389 -6.02 37.43 -2.20
N SER A 390 -6.80 36.39 -1.94
CA SER A 390 -6.92 35.78 -0.61
C SER A 390 -5.60 35.16 -0.15
N GLU A 391 -4.98 34.33 -0.98
CA GLU A 391 -3.69 33.69 -0.67
C GLU A 391 -2.57 34.72 -0.52
N LEU A 392 -2.54 35.74 -1.38
CA LEU A 392 -1.56 36.83 -1.27
C LEU A 392 -1.68 37.55 0.08
N ARG A 393 -2.90 37.78 0.57
CA ARG A 393 -3.11 38.38 1.89
C ARG A 393 -2.53 37.51 3.00
N GLU A 394 -2.77 36.20 2.98
CA GLU A 394 -2.25 35.27 3.98
C GLU A 394 -0.72 35.17 3.94
N ALA A 395 -0.13 35.23 2.74
CA ALA A 395 1.32 35.23 2.57
C ALA A 395 2.00 36.51 3.10
N VAL A 396 1.33 37.65 3.01
CA VAL A 396 1.90 38.96 3.39
C VAL A 396 1.65 39.33 4.85
N TYR A 397 0.50 38.96 5.43
CA TYR A 397 0.05 39.44 6.74
C TYR A 397 -0.07 38.31 7.78
N PHE A 398 0.88 38.27 8.73
CA PHE A 398 0.90 37.29 9.84
C PHE A 398 0.27 37.79 11.15
N GLY A 399 -0.32 38.99 11.15
CA GLY A 399 -1.04 39.54 12.31
C GLY A 399 -0.22 40.38 13.29
N ASP A 400 1.09 40.56 13.04
CA ASP A 400 1.99 41.43 13.83
C ASP A 400 1.95 42.91 13.40
N GLY A 401 1.07 43.24 12.44
CA GLY A 401 0.92 44.58 11.90
C GLY A 401 2.00 45.00 10.90
N LYS A 402 2.93 44.10 10.54
CA LYS A 402 3.94 44.32 9.51
C LYS A 402 3.65 43.49 8.26
N LYS A 403 4.20 43.94 7.13
CA LYS A 403 4.18 43.22 5.85
C LYS A 403 5.41 42.32 5.78
N HIS A 404 5.21 41.07 5.39
CA HIS A 404 6.29 40.08 5.26
C HIS A 404 6.38 39.59 3.83
N LEU A 405 7.52 39.83 3.18
CA LEU A 405 7.72 39.50 1.77
C LEU A 405 8.56 38.22 1.66
N SER A 406 8.01 37.20 1.01
CA SER A 406 8.73 35.97 0.68
C SER A 406 9.68 36.17 -0.51
N TRP A 407 10.60 35.23 -0.74
CA TRP A 407 11.43 35.25 -1.94
C TRP A 407 10.62 35.14 -3.23
N ASP A 408 9.52 34.38 -3.22
CA ASP A 408 8.64 34.24 -4.38
C ASP A 408 7.92 35.55 -4.70
N TYR A 409 7.47 36.28 -3.66
CA TYR A 409 6.92 37.62 -3.83
C TYR A 409 7.94 38.56 -4.49
N LEU A 410 9.19 38.58 -3.99
CA LEU A 410 10.24 39.45 -4.51
C LEU A 410 10.61 39.11 -5.96
N LYS A 411 10.73 37.82 -6.29
CA LYS A 411 11.03 37.35 -7.66
C LYS A 411 9.92 37.67 -8.66
N ALA A 412 8.68 37.82 -8.22
CA ALA A 412 7.56 38.20 -9.07
C ALA A 412 7.56 39.70 -9.45
N LEU A 413 8.39 40.54 -8.80
CA LEU A 413 8.40 41.98 -9.02
C LEU A 413 9.07 42.36 -10.34
N THR A 414 8.35 43.12 -11.15
CA THR A 414 8.86 43.77 -12.36
C THR A 414 9.28 45.22 -12.09
N PRO A 415 10.00 45.87 -13.03
CA PRO A 415 10.31 47.30 -12.92
C PRO A 415 9.09 48.21 -12.67
N LEU A 416 7.89 47.85 -13.17
CA LEU A 416 6.64 48.58 -12.90
C LEU A 416 6.28 48.56 -11.41
N SER A 417 6.34 47.38 -10.76
CA SER A 417 6.05 47.24 -9.34
C SER A 417 7.05 48.01 -8.46
N LEU A 418 8.34 48.00 -8.83
CA LEU A 418 9.40 48.75 -8.16
C LEU A 418 9.22 50.27 -8.33
N ALA A 419 8.76 50.71 -9.51
CA ALA A 419 8.46 52.12 -9.77
C ALA A 419 7.30 52.60 -8.90
N ILE A 420 6.22 51.82 -8.79
CA ILE A 420 5.07 52.12 -7.93
C ILE A 420 5.51 52.21 -6.47
N TRP A 421 6.27 51.22 -5.99
CA TRP A 421 6.81 51.26 -4.63
C TRP A 421 7.69 52.50 -4.37
N TYR A 422 8.57 52.85 -5.32
CA TYR A 422 9.39 54.06 -5.23
C TYR A 422 8.57 55.35 -5.27
N MET A 423 7.52 55.41 -6.09
CA MET A 423 6.61 56.56 -6.13
C MET A 423 5.82 56.68 -4.82
N ASP A 424 5.45 55.58 -4.19
CA ASP A 424 4.72 55.60 -2.92
C ASP A 424 5.62 56.05 -1.75
N ASP A 425 6.73 55.33 -1.51
CA ASP A 425 7.55 55.48 -0.28
C ASP A 425 8.96 56.04 -0.50
N GLY A 426 9.37 56.27 -1.75
CA GLY A 426 10.68 56.79 -2.10
C GLY A 426 10.83 58.29 -1.92
N CYS A 427 12.04 58.74 -1.61
CA CYS A 427 12.46 60.13 -1.55
C CYS A 427 13.76 60.32 -2.34
N PHE A 428 13.92 61.46 -3.00
CA PHE A 428 15.11 61.80 -3.75
C PHE A 428 15.65 63.15 -3.33
N THR A 429 16.94 63.20 -2.97
CA THR A 429 17.62 64.45 -2.63
C THR A 429 18.71 64.76 -3.67
N VAL A 430 18.60 65.91 -4.34
CA VAL A 430 19.62 66.42 -5.27
C VAL A 430 20.74 67.10 -4.48
N ARG A 431 22.00 66.72 -4.74
CA ARG A 431 23.18 67.43 -4.21
C ARG A 431 23.54 68.59 -5.13
N SER A 432 23.33 69.81 -4.66
CA SER A 432 23.66 71.05 -5.37
C SER A 432 24.89 71.75 -4.75
N LYS A 433 26.09 71.15 -4.81
CA LYS A 433 27.36 71.88 -4.61
C LYS A 433 28.51 71.31 -5.45
N GLY A 434 29.00 72.13 -6.40
CA GLY A 434 30.25 71.92 -7.14
C GLY A 434 30.12 71.07 -8.41
N ALA A 435 29.77 71.70 -9.53
CA ALA A 435 29.76 71.06 -10.85
C ALA A 435 31.19 70.73 -11.29
N GLN A 436 31.60 69.45 -11.17
CA GLN A 436 32.70 68.90 -11.96
C GLN A 436 32.11 68.42 -13.29
N GLN A 437 32.87 68.43 -14.39
CA GLN A 437 32.38 67.96 -15.71
C GLN A 437 31.75 66.56 -15.66
N ARG A 438 32.15 65.70 -14.71
CA ARG A 438 31.59 64.36 -14.47
C ARG A 438 30.17 64.32 -13.86
N THR A 439 29.60 65.44 -13.42
CA THR A 439 28.24 65.52 -12.81
C THR A 439 27.24 66.32 -13.64
N ALA A 440 27.51 66.50 -14.95
CA ALA A 440 26.56 67.09 -15.88
C ALA A 440 25.27 66.23 -15.95
N GLY A 441 24.13 66.80 -15.54
CA GLY A 441 22.84 66.10 -15.41
C GLY A 441 22.31 65.93 -13.98
N GLY A 442 23.07 66.37 -12.97
CA GLY A 442 22.68 66.30 -11.55
C GLY A 442 23.16 65.03 -10.85
N SER A 443 23.34 65.09 -9.53
CA SER A 443 23.69 63.93 -8.70
C SER A 443 22.82 63.94 -7.45
N GLY A 444 22.40 62.76 -6.98
CA GLY A 444 21.54 62.64 -5.81
C GLY A 444 21.64 61.26 -5.18
N ARG A 445 20.81 61.03 -4.16
CA ARG A 445 20.61 59.71 -3.55
C ARG A 445 19.12 59.46 -3.39
N ALA A 446 18.68 58.29 -3.82
CA ALA A 446 17.37 57.75 -3.52
C ALA A 446 17.38 57.10 -2.13
N GLU A 447 16.31 57.31 -1.38
CA GLU A 447 16.02 56.60 -0.14
C GLU A 447 14.59 56.07 -0.18
N ILE A 448 14.32 54.85 0.31
CA ILE A 448 12.96 54.28 0.39
C ILE A 448 12.67 53.88 1.84
N CYS A 449 11.53 54.33 2.38
CA CYS A 449 11.10 53.93 3.72
C CYS A 449 10.69 52.45 3.74
N VAL A 450 11.18 51.68 4.71
CA VAL A 450 10.87 50.24 4.83
C VAL A 450 10.30 49.87 6.21
N ALA A 451 9.78 50.87 6.93
CA ALA A 451 9.22 50.69 8.26
C ALA A 451 7.98 49.78 8.31
N ALA A 452 7.26 49.65 7.19
CA ALA A 452 6.09 48.77 7.07
C ALA A 452 6.45 47.27 7.04
N PHE A 453 7.72 46.91 6.82
CA PHE A 453 8.16 45.53 6.64
C PHE A 453 8.76 44.92 7.92
N GLY A 454 8.60 43.60 8.09
CA GLY A 454 9.31 42.80 9.11
C GLY A 454 10.83 42.84 8.90
N GLU A 455 11.63 42.66 9.96
CA GLU A 455 13.10 42.78 9.90
C GLU A 455 13.71 41.84 8.85
N GLY A 456 13.30 40.57 8.83
CA GLY A 456 13.77 39.63 7.80
C GLY A 456 13.35 40.00 6.37
N SER A 457 12.26 40.75 6.18
CA SER A 457 11.89 41.26 4.85
C SER A 457 12.72 42.48 4.45
N GLN A 458 13.14 43.31 5.41
CA GLN A 458 14.05 44.44 5.15
C GLN A 458 15.42 43.95 4.66
N GLU A 459 15.95 42.89 5.26
CA GLU A 459 17.20 42.25 4.83
C GLU A 459 17.05 41.60 3.46
N ARG A 460 15.99 40.81 3.24
CA ARG A 460 15.71 40.21 1.92
C ARG A 460 15.57 41.23 0.81
N LEU A 461 15.03 42.42 1.09
CA LEU A 461 14.94 43.50 0.10
C LEU A 461 16.33 44.04 -0.30
N VAL A 462 17.26 44.15 0.65
CA VAL A 462 18.64 44.55 0.36
C VAL A 462 19.30 43.51 -0.55
N ASP A 463 19.18 42.23 -0.20
CA ASP A 463 19.78 41.14 -0.97
C ASP A 463 19.12 41.00 -2.34
N TYR A 464 17.79 41.09 -2.43
CA TYR A 464 17.07 41.07 -3.71
C TYR A 464 17.53 42.17 -4.67
N LEU A 465 17.62 43.42 -4.20
CA LEU A 465 18.06 44.55 -5.03
C LEU A 465 19.52 44.42 -5.46
N ARG A 466 20.37 43.86 -4.59
CA ARG A 466 21.78 43.57 -4.92
C ARG A 466 21.90 42.43 -5.92
N ASP A 467 21.29 41.28 -5.65
CA ASP A 467 21.50 40.06 -6.41
C ASP A 467 20.79 40.07 -7.77
N THR A 468 19.64 40.76 -7.86
CA THR A 468 18.82 40.77 -9.09
C THR A 468 19.18 41.93 -10.01
N TYR A 469 19.48 43.10 -9.45
CA TYR A 469 19.68 44.34 -10.22
C TYR A 469 21.07 44.97 -10.06
N ASP A 470 21.98 44.34 -9.32
CA ASP A 470 23.32 44.84 -9.02
C ASP A 470 23.31 46.25 -8.38
N LEU A 471 22.33 46.49 -7.50
CA LEU A 471 22.15 47.78 -6.85
C LEU A 471 22.83 47.79 -5.48
N ASP A 472 23.81 48.67 -5.32
CA ASP A 472 24.46 48.93 -4.03
C ASP A 472 23.53 49.74 -3.09
N VAL A 473 22.80 48.99 -2.26
CA VAL A 473 21.82 49.47 -1.29
C VAL A 473 22.21 49.03 0.11
N LYS A 474 22.04 49.93 1.08
CA LYS A 474 22.22 49.61 2.50
C LYS A 474 20.99 49.96 3.33
N LEU A 475 20.69 49.12 4.32
CA LEU A 475 19.68 49.42 5.33
C LEU A 475 20.27 50.39 6.37
N THR A 476 19.62 51.54 6.58
CA THR A 476 20.05 52.57 7.53
C THR A 476 18.86 53.03 8.37
N ARG A 477 19.09 53.54 9.59
CA ARG A 477 18.02 54.13 10.42
C ARG A 477 18.14 55.66 10.44
N ARG A 478 17.01 56.37 10.29
CA ARG A 478 16.94 57.84 10.17
C ARG A 478 16.02 58.48 11.21
N GLY A 479 16.38 59.71 11.61
CA GLY A 479 15.58 60.57 12.50
C GLY A 479 15.54 60.09 13.96
N ALA A 480 14.87 60.88 14.82
CA ALA A 480 14.74 60.58 16.24
C ALA A 480 13.97 59.28 16.52
N ARG A 481 13.08 58.88 15.60
CA ARG A 481 12.28 57.64 15.68
C ARG A 481 12.97 56.40 15.10
N GLN A 482 14.24 56.51 14.67
CA GLN A 482 15.03 55.39 14.15
C GLN A 482 14.33 54.59 13.04
N VAL A 483 13.70 55.31 12.10
CA VAL A 483 12.92 54.73 10.99
C VAL A 483 13.86 54.03 10.02
N PRO A 484 13.65 52.74 9.70
CA PRO A 484 14.51 52.03 8.75
C PRO A 484 14.23 52.48 7.31
N VAL A 485 15.30 52.78 6.57
CA VAL A 485 15.28 53.22 5.18
C VAL A 485 16.34 52.47 4.37
N LEU A 486 16.01 52.14 3.13
CA LEU A 486 16.99 51.68 2.15
C LEU A 486 17.67 52.91 1.54
N GLN A 487 18.98 53.03 1.71
CA GLN A 487 19.77 54.11 1.14
C GLN A 487 20.60 53.60 -0.03
N PHE A 488 20.36 54.16 -1.20
CA PHE A 488 21.10 53.85 -2.43
C PHE A 488 22.37 54.70 -2.51
N THR A 489 23.45 54.13 -3.05
CA THR A 489 24.60 54.95 -3.47
C THR A 489 24.23 55.83 -4.66
N THR A 490 25.07 56.80 -5.01
CA THR A 490 24.79 57.68 -6.16
C THR A 490 24.82 56.92 -7.48
N ALA A 491 25.67 55.89 -7.61
CA ALA A 491 25.70 55.00 -8.77
C ALA A 491 24.44 54.12 -8.82
N ALA A 492 24.12 53.44 -7.71
CA ALA A 492 22.91 52.62 -7.60
C ALA A 492 21.62 53.44 -7.80
N THR A 493 21.59 54.71 -7.37
CA THR A 493 20.45 55.61 -7.62
C THR A 493 20.25 55.87 -9.10
N ALA A 494 21.33 56.12 -9.86
CA ALA A 494 21.23 56.36 -11.29
C ALA A 494 20.74 55.10 -12.03
N GLN A 495 21.32 53.94 -11.70
CA GLN A 495 20.94 52.65 -12.28
C GLN A 495 19.49 52.26 -11.93
N PHE A 496 19.09 52.42 -10.67
CA PHE A 496 17.71 52.16 -10.25
C PHE A 496 16.72 53.09 -10.94
N GLN A 497 17.02 54.39 -11.02
CA GLN A 497 16.14 55.35 -11.69
C GLN A 497 16.08 55.15 -13.20
N GLU A 498 17.17 54.73 -13.85
CA GLU A 498 17.17 54.35 -15.28
C GLU A 498 16.25 53.15 -15.54
N LEU A 499 16.22 52.18 -14.62
CA LEU A 499 15.31 51.02 -14.69
C LEU A 499 13.83 51.42 -14.58
N ILE A 500 13.49 52.33 -13.66
CA ILE A 500 12.09 52.67 -13.35
C ILE A 500 11.54 53.89 -14.09
N ALA A 501 12.39 54.74 -14.68
CA ALA A 501 11.98 56.00 -15.31
C ALA A 501 10.84 55.87 -16.34
N PRO A 502 10.78 54.81 -17.18
CA PRO A 502 9.64 54.60 -18.09
C PRO A 502 8.29 54.43 -17.40
N TYR A 503 8.28 54.09 -16.11
CA TYR A 503 7.08 53.78 -15.34
C TYR A 503 6.71 54.86 -14.31
N VAL A 504 7.49 55.95 -14.20
CA VAL A 504 7.23 57.02 -13.22
C VAL A 504 6.30 58.07 -13.81
N HIS A 505 5.10 58.21 -13.23
CA HIS A 505 4.07 59.15 -13.67
C HIS A 505 4.57 60.61 -13.64
N PRO A 506 4.16 61.49 -14.59
CA PRO A 506 4.60 62.88 -14.65
C PRO A 506 4.43 63.67 -13.34
N SER A 507 3.34 63.44 -12.59
CA SER A 507 3.12 64.10 -11.29
C SER A 507 4.14 63.70 -10.20
N MET A 508 4.96 62.67 -10.44
CA MET A 508 5.97 62.12 -9.52
C MET A 508 7.41 62.24 -10.06
N GLU A 509 7.62 62.84 -11.24
CA GLU A 509 8.93 62.93 -11.89
C GLU A 509 9.97 63.75 -11.10
N TYR A 510 9.52 64.56 -10.13
CA TYR A 510 10.39 65.29 -9.21
C TYR A 510 11.27 64.34 -8.38
N LYS A 511 10.87 63.07 -8.23
CA LYS A 511 11.65 62.00 -7.59
C LYS A 511 12.75 61.42 -8.48
N LEU A 512 12.85 61.84 -9.74
CA LEU A 512 13.89 61.40 -10.67
C LEU A 512 15.00 62.47 -10.85
N LEU A 513 16.16 61.98 -11.26
CA LEU A 513 17.23 62.79 -11.85
C LEU A 513 16.67 63.60 -13.02
N PRO A 514 17.05 64.89 -13.16
CA PRO A 514 16.52 65.74 -14.23
C PRO A 514 16.66 65.17 -15.65
N ARG A 515 17.73 64.40 -15.91
CA ARG A 515 18.00 63.78 -17.21
C ARG A 515 17.10 62.58 -17.57
N LEU A 516 16.39 62.02 -16.58
CA LEU A 516 15.54 60.82 -16.74
C LEU A 516 14.05 61.15 -16.75
N ARG A 517 13.68 62.43 -16.68
CA ARG A 517 12.28 62.89 -16.70
C ARG A 517 11.69 62.83 -18.11
N GLY A 518 10.37 62.74 -18.20
CA GLY A 518 9.64 62.69 -19.48
C GLY A 518 9.72 61.35 -20.23
N GLN A 519 10.14 60.26 -19.58
CA GLN A 519 10.23 58.93 -20.20
C GLN A 519 8.97 58.07 -20.01
N PHE A 520 7.94 58.60 -19.33
CA PHE A 520 6.75 57.86 -18.94
C PHE A 520 6.00 57.24 -20.14
N ASP A 521 5.90 55.91 -20.16
CA ASP A 521 5.27 55.13 -21.23
C ASP A 521 4.54 53.91 -20.64
N VAL A 522 3.40 54.14 -19.97
CA VAL A 522 2.56 53.08 -19.42
C VAL A 522 1.14 53.21 -19.95
N THR A 523 0.72 52.23 -20.76
CA THR A 523 -0.66 52.05 -21.22
C THR A 523 -1.34 50.93 -20.44
N HIS A 524 -2.66 51.01 -20.25
CA HIS A 524 -3.43 49.93 -19.61
C HIS A 524 -3.49 48.69 -20.51
N LYS A 525 -3.43 47.50 -19.88
CA LYS A 525 -3.60 46.18 -20.52
C LYS A 525 -4.62 45.38 -19.72
N PHE A 526 -5.88 45.44 -20.17
CA PHE A 526 -6.94 44.59 -19.63
C PHE A 526 -6.90 43.21 -20.29
N VAL A 527 -7.29 42.18 -19.54
CA VAL A 527 -7.52 40.83 -20.03
C VAL A 527 -8.96 40.44 -19.73
N ASP A 528 -9.53 39.61 -20.60
CA ASP A 528 -10.81 38.97 -20.31
C ASP A 528 -10.62 37.98 -19.16
N SER A 529 -11.67 37.81 -18.34
CA SER A 529 -11.60 36.89 -17.21
C SER A 529 -11.42 35.46 -17.69
N THR A 530 -10.44 34.74 -17.13
CA THR A 530 -10.20 33.33 -17.44
C THR A 530 -10.58 32.45 -16.25
N LEU A 531 -11.11 31.25 -16.51
CA LEU A 531 -11.40 30.30 -15.45
C LEU A 531 -10.11 29.60 -15.01
N GLN A 532 -9.76 29.74 -13.74
CA GLN A 532 -8.62 29.08 -13.12
C GLN A 532 -9.06 28.19 -11.97
N LEU A 533 -8.30 27.13 -11.72
CA LEU A 533 -8.52 26.23 -10.59
C LEU A 533 -7.97 26.83 -9.30
N MET A 534 -8.85 27.11 -8.34
CA MET A 534 -8.48 27.63 -7.03
C MET A 534 -8.94 26.71 -5.89
N PRO A 535 -8.14 26.55 -4.82
CA PRO A 535 -8.58 25.85 -3.62
C PRO A 535 -9.73 26.59 -2.92
N ALA A 536 -10.84 25.90 -2.64
CA ALA A 536 -12.00 26.44 -1.95
C ALA A 536 -12.42 25.54 -0.77
N ARG A 537 -12.85 26.17 0.33
CA ARG A 537 -13.15 25.46 1.59
C ARG A 537 -14.51 24.78 1.55
N VAL A 538 -14.59 23.53 2.00
CA VAL A 538 -15.85 22.82 2.26
C VAL A 538 -16.45 23.36 3.55
N THR A 539 -17.64 23.96 3.47
CA THR A 539 -18.33 24.58 4.61
C THR A 539 -19.32 23.64 5.28
N GLU A 540 -19.89 22.70 4.53
CA GLU A 540 -20.90 21.77 5.03
C GLU A 540 -20.86 20.45 4.24
N ILE A 541 -21.03 19.32 4.94
CA ILE A 541 -21.27 18.01 4.33
C ILE A 541 -22.48 17.40 5.03
N THR A 542 -23.51 17.03 4.27
CA THR A 542 -24.74 16.43 4.79
C THR A 542 -25.05 15.13 4.05
N CYS A 543 -25.46 14.09 4.77
CA CYS A 543 -25.97 12.88 4.13
C CYS A 543 -27.43 13.08 3.72
N LYS A 544 -27.75 12.79 2.46
CA LYS A 544 -29.08 12.90 1.86
C LYS A 544 -29.58 11.54 1.40
N THR A 545 -30.67 11.09 2.00
CA THR A 545 -31.34 9.81 1.69
C THR A 545 -32.74 9.99 1.09
N ASP A 546 -33.20 11.23 0.96
CA ASP A 546 -34.60 11.60 0.74
C ASP A 546 -34.82 12.50 -0.49
N TYR A 547 -33.89 12.52 -1.45
CA TYR A 547 -34.15 13.20 -2.72
C TYR A 547 -35.34 12.56 -3.45
N PRO A 548 -36.20 13.35 -4.14
CA PRO A 548 -37.31 12.78 -4.91
C PRO A 548 -36.84 11.80 -6.00
N ILE A 549 -35.66 12.05 -6.58
CA ILE A 549 -34.98 11.14 -7.52
C ILE A 549 -33.65 10.72 -6.88
N MET A 550 -33.59 9.48 -6.41
CA MET A 550 -32.39 8.88 -5.80
C MET A 550 -31.50 8.17 -6.82
N SER A 551 -31.76 8.28 -8.13
CA SER A 551 -30.91 7.65 -9.14
C SER A 551 -29.52 8.31 -9.24
N ARG A 552 -28.53 7.49 -9.58
CA ARG A 552 -27.11 7.82 -9.75
C ARG A 552 -26.84 8.16 -11.20
N TYR A 553 -26.16 9.27 -11.45
CA TYR A 553 -25.87 9.77 -12.79
C TYR A 553 -24.38 10.07 -12.95
N ASP A 554 -23.84 9.87 -14.15
CA ASP A 554 -22.46 10.23 -14.51
C ASP A 554 -22.37 10.52 -16.01
N ILE A 555 -21.30 11.20 -16.44
CA ILE A 555 -21.04 11.57 -17.85
C ILE A 555 -19.57 11.35 -18.20
N GLU A 556 -19.30 10.97 -19.45
CA GLU A 556 -17.95 10.85 -19.99
C GLU A 556 -17.61 12.04 -20.87
N ILE A 557 -16.39 12.56 -20.74
CA ILE A 557 -15.94 13.77 -21.39
C ILE A 557 -14.80 13.45 -22.35
N GLU A 558 -14.89 13.94 -23.58
CA GLU A 558 -13.91 13.68 -24.63
C GLU A 558 -12.48 14.08 -24.23
N GLY A 559 -11.55 13.12 -24.21
CA GLY A 559 -10.12 13.37 -24.02
C GLY A 559 -9.74 13.87 -22.62
N SER A 560 -10.64 13.80 -21.63
CA SER A 560 -10.38 14.25 -20.26
C SER A 560 -11.20 13.47 -19.23
N HIS A 561 -10.57 12.99 -18.16
CA HIS A 561 -11.25 12.20 -17.13
C HIS A 561 -11.87 13.05 -16.00
N ASN A 562 -12.34 14.26 -16.32
CA ASN A 562 -12.88 15.18 -15.32
C ASN A 562 -13.89 16.17 -15.90
N TYR A 563 -14.74 16.70 -15.02
CA TYR A 563 -15.65 17.81 -15.31
C TYR A 563 -15.94 18.63 -14.05
N PHE A 564 -16.64 19.76 -14.20
CA PHE A 564 -17.01 20.64 -13.09
C PHE A 564 -18.47 20.47 -12.65
N ALA A 565 -18.67 19.89 -11.47
CA ALA A 565 -19.95 19.81 -10.77
C ALA A 565 -20.17 21.06 -9.90
N ASP A 566 -21.04 21.97 -10.38
CA ASP A 566 -21.27 23.31 -9.80
C ASP A 566 -19.93 24.04 -9.54
N GLY A 567 -19.02 23.98 -10.52
CA GLY A 567 -17.68 24.56 -10.44
C GLY A 567 -16.66 23.76 -9.63
N VAL A 568 -17.04 22.69 -8.91
CA VAL A 568 -16.10 21.80 -8.20
C VAL A 568 -15.61 20.71 -9.15
N MET A 569 -14.30 20.51 -9.21
CA MET A 569 -13.70 19.52 -10.10
C MET A 569 -13.90 18.09 -9.58
N VAL A 570 -14.51 17.25 -10.42
CA VAL A 570 -14.82 15.85 -10.12
C VAL A 570 -14.36 14.93 -11.25
N HIS A 571 -14.13 13.66 -10.93
CA HIS A 571 -13.63 12.64 -11.88
C HIS A 571 -14.80 11.92 -12.58
N ASN A 572 -14.61 11.44 -13.82
CA ASN A 572 -15.54 10.51 -14.49
C ASN A 572 -15.26 9.04 -14.09
N SER A 573 -16.06 8.05 -14.44
CA SER A 573 -15.79 6.66 -14.01
C SER A 573 -14.46 6.07 -14.57
N PRO A 574 -13.71 5.26 -13.79
CA PRO A 574 -12.36 4.81 -14.14
C PRO A 574 -12.30 3.70 -15.19
N GLU A 575 -11.20 3.69 -15.95
CA GLU A 575 -10.79 2.62 -16.87
C GLU A 575 -10.75 1.26 -16.16
N THR A 576 -11.28 0.22 -16.80
CA THR A 576 -11.14 -1.18 -16.36
C THR A 576 -10.60 -2.08 -17.45
N THR A 577 -10.52 -3.39 -17.21
CA THR A 577 -10.06 -4.37 -18.19
C THR A 577 -11.21 -5.33 -18.53
N THR A 578 -11.27 -5.79 -19.77
CA THR A 578 -12.27 -6.77 -20.26
C THR A 578 -12.12 -8.14 -19.61
N GLY A 579 -13.18 -8.95 -19.62
CA GLY A 579 -13.18 -10.28 -18.97
C GLY A 579 -13.50 -10.29 -17.46
N GLY A 580 -13.95 -9.17 -16.89
CA GLY A 580 -14.36 -9.07 -15.49
C GLY A 580 -13.17 -9.02 -14.50
N LYS A 581 -13.39 -9.43 -13.24
CA LYS A 581 -12.32 -9.41 -12.21
C LYS A 581 -11.38 -10.64 -12.30
N ALA A 582 -11.69 -11.65 -13.10
CA ALA A 582 -11.01 -12.95 -13.08
C ALA A 582 -9.50 -12.85 -13.31
N LEU A 583 -9.05 -12.20 -14.39
CA LEU A 583 -7.63 -12.02 -14.68
C LEU A 583 -6.89 -11.30 -13.56
N LYS A 584 -7.53 -10.31 -12.92
CA LYS A 584 -6.96 -9.59 -11.78
C LYS A 584 -6.64 -10.51 -10.60
N PHE A 585 -7.36 -11.63 -10.47
CA PHE A 585 -7.23 -12.58 -9.36
C PHE A 585 -6.31 -13.77 -9.67
N TYR A 586 -6.36 -14.29 -10.91
CA TYR A 586 -5.60 -15.47 -11.33
C TYR A 586 -4.20 -15.14 -11.84
N ALA A 587 -3.97 -13.93 -12.37
CA ALA A 587 -2.65 -13.54 -12.84
C ALA A 587 -1.65 -13.45 -11.68
N SER A 588 -0.51 -14.13 -11.82
CA SER A 588 0.61 -14.04 -10.88
C SER A 588 1.42 -12.76 -11.09
N VAL A 589 1.40 -12.22 -12.31
CA VAL A 589 2.01 -10.95 -12.71
C VAL A 589 1.02 -10.23 -13.63
N ARG A 590 0.79 -8.94 -13.39
CA ARG A 590 0.04 -8.08 -14.31
C ARG A 590 0.93 -6.92 -14.73
N LEU A 591 0.96 -6.58 -16.01
CA LEU A 591 1.81 -5.53 -16.58
C LEU A 591 0.91 -4.45 -17.19
N ASP A 592 0.90 -3.25 -16.60
CA ASP A 592 0.26 -2.06 -17.19
C ASP A 592 1.25 -1.37 -18.14
N VAL A 593 0.99 -1.47 -19.44
CA VAL A 593 1.85 -0.98 -20.52
C VAL A 593 1.27 0.30 -21.09
N ARG A 594 1.99 1.42 -20.93
CA ARG A 594 1.57 2.75 -21.40
C ARG A 594 2.65 3.41 -22.23
N ARG A 595 2.25 4.07 -23.33
CA ARG A 595 3.13 4.92 -24.13
C ARG A 595 3.39 6.24 -23.38
N ILE A 596 4.65 6.64 -23.27
CA ILE A 596 5.04 7.93 -22.68
C ILE A 596 5.15 8.99 -23.76
N GLU A 597 6.03 8.76 -24.75
CA GLU A 597 6.35 9.74 -25.80
C GLU A 597 6.81 9.04 -27.09
N THR A 598 6.78 9.76 -28.20
CA THR A 598 7.26 9.28 -29.51
C THR A 598 8.72 9.70 -29.70
N LEU A 599 9.59 8.71 -29.96
CA LEU A 599 11.01 8.90 -30.25
C LEU A 599 11.17 9.42 -31.68
N LYS A 600 12.03 10.44 -31.86
CA LYS A 600 12.32 11.05 -33.17
C LYS A 600 13.83 11.06 -33.45
N ASP A 601 14.20 10.77 -34.69
CA ASP A 601 15.55 11.00 -35.22
C ASP A 601 15.46 11.93 -36.44
N GLY A 602 16.21 13.02 -36.44
CA GLY A 602 16.15 14.03 -37.51
C GLY A 602 14.76 14.67 -37.75
N GLY A 603 13.78 14.45 -36.87
CA GLY A 603 12.38 14.88 -37.02
C GLY A 603 11.41 13.76 -37.46
N GLU A 604 11.92 12.62 -37.93
CA GLU A 604 11.10 11.45 -38.29
C GLU A 604 10.82 10.57 -37.06
N PRO A 605 9.59 10.06 -36.89
CA PRO A 605 9.25 9.19 -35.77
C PRO A 605 9.85 7.79 -35.97
N VAL A 606 10.72 7.38 -35.05
CA VAL A 606 11.48 6.10 -35.13
C VAL A 606 11.02 5.05 -34.12
N GLY A 607 10.19 5.44 -33.14
CA GLY A 607 9.66 4.52 -32.13
C GLY A 607 8.89 5.22 -31.03
N ASN A 608 8.61 4.52 -29.94
CA ASN A 608 7.98 5.06 -28.73
C ASN A 608 8.77 4.69 -27.48
N ARG A 609 8.81 5.60 -26.51
CA ARG A 609 9.19 5.32 -25.13
C ARG A 609 7.98 4.72 -24.42
N THR A 610 8.14 3.52 -23.86
CA THR A 610 7.05 2.79 -23.19
C THR A 610 7.39 2.58 -21.72
N ARG A 611 6.40 2.81 -20.86
CA ARG A 611 6.45 2.47 -19.43
C ARG A 611 5.65 1.21 -19.17
N VAL A 612 6.26 0.27 -18.48
CA VAL A 612 5.60 -0.90 -17.94
C VAL A 612 5.60 -0.83 -16.42
N LYS A 613 4.41 -0.84 -15.82
CA LYS A 613 4.24 -0.97 -14.38
C LYS A 613 3.80 -2.39 -14.05
N VAL A 614 4.62 -3.10 -13.28
CA VAL A 614 4.21 -4.38 -12.70
C VAL A 614 3.16 -4.10 -11.64
N VAL A 615 1.99 -4.74 -11.72
CA VAL A 615 0.85 -4.59 -10.80
C VAL A 615 0.59 -5.91 -10.08
N LYS A 616 0.73 -5.92 -8.74
CA LYS A 616 0.41 -7.08 -7.88
C LYS A 616 -0.40 -6.62 -6.67
N ASN A 617 -1.51 -7.26 -6.35
CA ASN A 617 -2.47 -6.67 -5.42
C ASN A 617 -2.52 -7.36 -4.04
N LYS A 618 -1.80 -8.44 -3.77
CA LYS A 618 -1.91 -9.23 -2.52
C LYS A 618 -0.89 -8.74 -1.49
N CYS A 619 -1.33 -8.07 -0.43
CA CYS A 619 -0.43 -7.53 0.60
C CYS A 619 -1.09 -7.52 2.00
N LEU A 620 -0.29 -7.50 3.06
CA LEU A 620 -0.71 -7.35 4.47
C LEU A 620 -0.44 -5.93 4.96
N ALA A 621 -1.26 -5.39 5.87
CA ALA A 621 -1.07 -4.04 6.38
C ALA A 621 0.06 -3.94 7.41
N GLU A 622 0.61 -2.75 7.57
CA GLU A 622 1.48 -2.39 8.69
C GLU A 622 0.86 -2.76 10.05
N GLY A 623 1.73 -3.18 10.98
CA GLY A 623 1.37 -3.68 12.29
C GLY A 623 1.02 -5.17 12.34
N THR A 624 0.97 -5.85 11.20
CA THR A 624 0.74 -7.30 11.10
C THR A 624 1.90 -8.08 11.72
N ARG A 625 1.58 -9.03 12.60
CA ARG A 625 2.58 -9.85 13.29
C ARG A 625 2.86 -11.17 12.58
N VAL A 626 4.14 -11.53 12.56
CA VAL A 626 4.66 -12.81 12.05
C VAL A 626 5.58 -13.42 13.10
N PHE A 627 5.44 -14.72 13.36
CA PHE A 627 6.23 -15.45 14.35
C PHE A 627 7.41 -16.16 13.71
N ASP A 628 8.60 -15.96 14.28
CA ASP A 628 9.82 -16.70 13.95
C ASP A 628 9.94 -17.91 14.90
N PRO A 629 9.72 -19.13 14.40
CA PRO A 629 9.79 -20.34 15.22
C PRO A 629 11.23 -20.72 15.62
N VAL A 630 12.26 -20.23 14.93
CA VAL A 630 13.66 -20.54 15.27
C VAL A 630 14.09 -19.75 16.50
N THR A 631 13.83 -18.44 16.50
CA THR A 631 14.25 -17.57 17.61
C THR A 631 13.17 -17.43 18.70
N GLY A 632 11.95 -17.89 18.42
CA GLY A 632 10.78 -17.66 19.27
C GLY A 632 10.34 -16.20 19.36
N LEU A 633 10.72 -15.37 18.38
CA LEU A 633 10.40 -13.94 18.38
C LEU A 633 9.18 -13.63 17.52
N THR A 634 8.49 -12.54 17.82
CA THR A 634 7.34 -12.08 17.03
C THR A 634 7.69 -10.71 16.47
N HIS A 635 7.68 -10.61 15.16
CA HIS A 635 8.07 -9.41 14.44
C HIS A 635 6.83 -8.75 13.83
N ARG A 636 6.88 -7.41 13.75
CA ARG A 636 5.96 -6.68 12.88
C ARG A 636 6.47 -6.78 11.45
N ILE A 637 5.56 -6.97 10.50
CA ILE A 637 5.93 -7.21 9.10
C ILE A 637 6.72 -6.04 8.51
N GLU A 638 6.42 -4.80 8.90
CA GLU A 638 7.18 -3.62 8.50
C GLU A 638 8.64 -3.68 8.95
N ASP A 639 8.91 -4.12 10.17
CA ASP A 639 10.27 -4.22 10.71
C ASP A 639 11.06 -5.34 10.01
N VAL A 640 10.37 -6.42 9.60
CA VAL A 640 10.97 -7.52 8.82
C VAL A 640 11.35 -7.02 7.43
N VAL A 641 10.47 -6.26 6.78
CA VAL A 641 10.65 -5.79 5.41
C VAL A 641 11.63 -4.62 5.32
N ASP A 642 11.48 -3.60 6.16
CA ASP A 642 12.28 -2.37 6.12
C ASP A 642 13.75 -2.66 6.47
N GLU A 643 14.00 -3.57 7.42
CA GLU A 643 15.36 -3.97 7.81
C GLU A 643 15.88 -5.22 7.06
N ARG A 644 15.05 -5.85 6.22
CA ARG A 644 15.35 -7.12 5.52
C ARG A 644 15.85 -8.21 6.47
N LYS A 645 15.14 -8.42 7.58
CA LYS A 645 15.57 -9.37 8.62
C LYS A 645 15.52 -10.80 8.07
N PRO A 646 16.61 -11.58 8.19
CA PRO A 646 16.65 -12.99 7.79
C PRO A 646 15.97 -13.85 8.86
N ILE A 647 14.63 -13.80 8.89
CA ILE A 647 13.81 -14.56 9.83
C ILE A 647 13.25 -15.82 9.20
N HIS A 648 12.78 -16.74 10.04
CA HIS A 648 11.91 -17.83 9.61
C HIS A 648 10.46 -17.50 9.93
N VAL A 649 9.54 -18.21 9.29
CA VAL A 649 8.11 -18.11 9.53
C VAL A 649 7.48 -19.49 9.54
N VAL A 650 6.32 -19.59 10.19
CA VAL A 650 5.49 -20.79 10.13
C VAL A 650 4.70 -20.77 8.83
N ALA A 651 4.89 -21.78 7.99
CA ALA A 651 4.26 -21.94 6.68
C ALA A 651 3.37 -23.19 6.65
N ALA A 652 2.28 -23.13 5.90
CA ALA A 652 1.33 -24.24 5.76
C ALA A 652 1.50 -24.95 4.42
N ALA A 653 1.69 -26.27 4.48
CA ALA A 653 1.68 -27.12 3.29
C ALA A 653 0.24 -27.37 2.79
N LYS A 654 0.10 -27.99 1.62
CA LYS A 654 -1.22 -28.23 0.98
C LYS A 654 -2.11 -29.19 1.78
N ASP A 655 -1.52 -30.11 2.52
CA ASP A 655 -2.21 -31.03 3.44
C ASP A 655 -2.57 -30.37 4.78
N GLY A 656 -2.22 -29.09 4.96
CA GLY A 656 -2.46 -28.32 6.16
C GLY A 656 -1.54 -28.66 7.34
N THR A 657 -0.43 -29.38 7.09
CA THR A 657 0.69 -29.47 8.03
C THR A 657 1.48 -28.16 8.08
N LEU A 658 2.05 -27.83 9.24
CA LEU A 658 2.81 -26.59 9.45
C LEU A 658 4.31 -26.86 9.54
N HIS A 659 5.10 -26.04 8.83
CA HIS A 659 6.54 -26.18 8.71
C HIS A 659 7.26 -24.86 8.94
N THR A 660 8.46 -24.92 9.49
CA THR A 660 9.37 -23.77 9.55
C THR A 660 10.01 -23.52 8.19
N ARG A 661 9.89 -22.29 7.65
CA ARG A 661 10.52 -21.90 6.37
C ARG A 661 11.16 -20.52 6.44
N PRO A 662 12.32 -20.30 5.79
CA PRO A 662 12.98 -19.01 5.78
C PRO A 662 12.24 -18.00 4.87
N VAL A 663 12.33 -16.72 5.24
CA VAL A 663 11.95 -15.61 4.37
C VAL A 663 13.08 -15.32 3.39
N VAL A 664 12.77 -15.34 2.10
CA VAL A 664 13.75 -15.20 1.01
C VAL A 664 13.64 -13.87 0.26
N SER A 665 12.52 -13.13 0.39
CA SER A 665 12.36 -11.79 -0.18
C SER A 665 11.39 -10.92 0.61
N TRP A 666 11.57 -9.60 0.51
CA TRP A 666 10.85 -8.59 1.29
C TRP A 666 10.29 -7.50 0.40
N PHE A 667 9.02 -7.14 0.61
CA PHE A 667 8.32 -6.23 -0.28
C PHE A 667 7.53 -5.16 0.47
N ASP A 668 7.86 -3.89 0.23
CA ASP A 668 7.04 -2.74 0.61
C ASP A 668 6.19 -2.31 -0.59
N GLN A 669 4.90 -2.13 -0.35
CA GLN A 669 3.87 -1.95 -1.37
C GLN A 669 3.16 -0.61 -1.25
N GLY A 670 3.66 0.26 -0.37
CA GLY A 670 3.10 1.59 -0.13
C GLY A 670 1.68 1.51 0.40
N GLU A 671 0.97 2.63 0.33
CA GLU A 671 -0.40 2.69 0.83
C GLU A 671 -1.42 2.06 -0.11
N GLN A 672 -2.17 1.08 0.41
CA GLN A 672 -3.26 0.43 -0.29
C GLN A 672 -4.51 0.35 0.60
N GLU A 673 -5.65 0.08 -0.02
CA GLU A 673 -6.87 -0.27 0.71
C GLU A 673 -6.76 -1.67 1.30
N VAL A 674 -7.12 -1.79 2.58
CA VAL A 674 -7.10 -3.05 3.31
C VAL A 674 -8.43 -3.29 4.00
N VAL A 675 -8.88 -4.54 4.00
CA VAL A 675 -10.04 -5.03 4.74
C VAL A 675 -9.57 -5.76 6.00
N GLY A 676 -10.25 -5.54 7.11
CA GLY A 676 -9.92 -6.18 8.37
C GLY A 676 -10.81 -7.39 8.63
N LEU A 677 -10.23 -8.54 8.96
CA LEU A 677 -10.96 -9.75 9.32
C LEU A 677 -10.70 -10.08 10.78
N ARG A 678 -11.71 -9.93 11.64
CA ARG A 678 -11.62 -10.27 13.06
C ARG A 678 -12.20 -11.66 13.31
N VAL A 679 -11.35 -12.56 13.75
CA VAL A 679 -11.71 -13.97 14.01
C VAL A 679 -12.11 -14.23 15.46
N ALA A 680 -12.83 -15.33 15.65
CA ALA A 680 -13.24 -15.84 16.94
C ALA A 680 -12.01 -16.26 17.77
N GLY A 681 -11.52 -15.36 18.60
CA GLY A 681 -10.34 -15.58 19.45
C GLY A 681 -9.77 -14.25 19.91
N GLY A 682 -9.71 -13.29 18.98
CA GLY A 682 -9.21 -11.94 19.21
C GLY A 682 -8.37 -11.44 18.03
N SER A 683 -7.71 -12.36 17.32
CA SER A 683 -6.82 -12.05 16.20
C SER A 683 -7.56 -11.28 15.10
N THR A 684 -6.87 -10.31 14.53
CA THR A 684 -7.42 -9.43 13.49
C THR A 684 -6.35 -9.24 12.44
N ILE A 685 -6.59 -9.74 11.23
CA ILE A 685 -5.69 -9.53 10.09
C ILE A 685 -6.23 -8.40 9.22
N TRP A 686 -5.33 -7.51 8.78
CA TRP A 686 -5.63 -6.47 7.80
C TRP A 686 -4.86 -6.80 6.53
N ALA A 687 -5.59 -7.02 5.44
CA ALA A 687 -5.00 -7.42 4.17
C ALA A 687 -5.73 -6.74 3.00
N THR A 688 -5.09 -6.65 1.85
CA THR A 688 -5.75 -6.16 0.64
C THR A 688 -6.93 -7.07 0.26
N PRO A 689 -8.00 -6.55 -0.36
CA PRO A 689 -9.21 -7.34 -0.66
C PRO A 689 -8.97 -8.62 -1.48
N ASP A 690 -7.89 -8.71 -2.25
CA ASP A 690 -7.53 -9.87 -3.06
C ASP A 690 -6.43 -10.75 -2.42
N HIS A 691 -5.96 -10.39 -1.22
CA HIS A 691 -5.06 -11.25 -0.46
C HIS A 691 -5.75 -12.58 -0.14
N LYS A 692 -5.05 -13.69 -0.36
CA LYS A 692 -5.63 -15.03 -0.19
C LYS A 692 -5.47 -15.49 1.26
N VAL A 693 -6.58 -15.86 1.87
CA VAL A 693 -6.67 -16.45 3.20
C VAL A 693 -7.15 -17.88 3.06
N LEU A 694 -6.52 -18.83 3.75
CA LEU A 694 -6.94 -20.22 3.72
C LEU A 694 -8.23 -20.37 4.52
N THR A 695 -9.24 -21.01 3.94
CA THR A 695 -10.56 -21.23 4.55
C THR A 695 -10.96 -22.69 4.53
N GLU A 696 -12.07 -23.04 5.20
CA GLU A 696 -12.59 -24.41 5.19
C GLU A 696 -13.02 -24.91 3.79
N ARG A 697 -13.10 -24.00 2.80
CA ARG A 697 -13.45 -24.27 1.39
C ARG A 697 -12.24 -24.07 0.45
N GLY A 698 -11.02 -24.06 1.00
CA GLY A 698 -9.80 -23.72 0.28
C GLY A 698 -9.47 -22.22 0.33
N TRP A 699 -8.61 -21.77 -0.57
CA TRP A 699 -8.14 -20.37 -0.61
C TRP A 699 -9.24 -19.40 -1.06
N CYS A 700 -9.58 -18.41 -0.25
CA CYS A 700 -10.53 -17.35 -0.57
C CYS A 700 -9.88 -15.97 -0.45
N LEU A 701 -10.43 -14.99 -1.15
CA LEU A 701 -9.94 -13.62 -1.11
C LEU A 701 -10.47 -12.90 0.14
N ALA A 702 -9.62 -12.13 0.81
CA ALA A 702 -9.96 -11.44 2.05
C ALA A 702 -11.21 -10.55 1.93
N GLY A 703 -11.40 -9.87 0.79
CA GLY A 703 -12.53 -9.00 0.51
C GLY A 703 -13.83 -9.71 0.12
N GLU A 704 -13.78 -11.01 -0.16
CA GLU A 704 -14.97 -11.83 -0.41
C GLU A 704 -15.49 -12.49 0.88
N LEU A 705 -14.66 -12.50 1.93
CA LEU A 705 -14.99 -13.12 3.20
C LEU A 705 -16.00 -12.29 3.98
N GLN A 706 -16.97 -12.97 4.56
CA GLN A 706 -18.07 -12.40 5.31
C GLN A 706 -18.09 -12.94 6.74
N ARG A 707 -18.82 -12.24 7.61
CA ARG A 707 -19.11 -12.72 8.96
C ARG A 707 -19.75 -14.12 8.87
N GLY A 708 -19.16 -15.09 9.55
CA GLY A 708 -19.62 -16.48 9.54
C GLY A 708 -18.73 -17.43 8.74
N ASP A 709 -17.97 -16.92 7.75
CA ASP A 709 -16.93 -17.70 7.07
C ASP A 709 -15.85 -18.12 8.07
N ARG A 710 -15.06 -19.14 7.73
CA ARG A 710 -14.06 -19.72 8.62
C ARG A 710 -12.69 -19.76 7.99
N VAL A 711 -11.69 -19.23 8.68
CA VAL A 711 -10.30 -19.15 8.23
C VAL A 711 -9.43 -20.10 9.03
N ALA A 712 -8.37 -20.60 8.40
CA ALA A 712 -7.41 -21.50 9.01
C ALA A 712 -6.50 -20.75 10.00
N GLN A 713 -6.33 -21.33 11.19
CA GLN A 713 -5.42 -20.91 12.24
C GLN A 713 -4.61 -22.13 12.71
N PRO A 714 -3.40 -21.95 13.25
CA PRO A 714 -2.66 -23.04 13.88
C PRO A 714 -3.47 -23.73 15.00
N ARG A 715 -3.44 -25.07 15.02
CA ARG A 715 -3.98 -25.92 16.09
C ARG A 715 -2.86 -26.52 16.94
N ARG A 716 -1.80 -26.96 16.28
CA ARG A 716 -0.55 -27.46 16.87
C ARG A 716 0.62 -27.05 16.00
N PHE A 717 1.82 -27.00 16.57
CA PHE A 717 3.03 -26.68 15.82
C PHE A 717 4.26 -27.29 16.49
N ASP A 718 5.11 -27.97 15.72
CA ASP A 718 6.51 -28.31 16.02
C ASP A 718 6.85 -29.24 17.21
N GLY A 719 5.90 -30.06 17.66
CA GLY A 719 6.15 -31.21 18.56
C GLY A 719 7.13 -30.98 19.73
N PHE A 720 7.73 -32.06 20.24
CA PHE A 720 8.81 -32.03 21.23
C PHE A 720 9.79 -33.17 20.93
N GLY A 721 11.05 -32.99 21.32
CA GLY A 721 12.07 -34.03 21.31
C GLY A 721 12.37 -34.57 22.71
N ASP A 722 13.59 -35.08 22.89
CA ASP A 722 14.06 -35.70 24.14
C ASP A 722 15.20 -34.91 24.83
N GLY A 723 15.57 -33.75 24.29
CA GLY A 723 16.66 -32.90 24.75
C GLY A 723 16.31 -32.10 26.01
N GLU A 724 17.28 -32.00 26.92
CA GLU A 724 17.15 -31.24 28.16
C GLU A 724 18.26 -30.18 28.25
N PRO A 725 18.07 -28.99 27.64
CA PRO A 725 19.08 -27.92 27.66
C PRO A 725 19.35 -27.42 29.09
N VAL A 726 18.35 -27.56 29.96
CA VAL A 726 18.44 -27.39 31.41
C VAL A 726 17.59 -28.46 32.08
N ALA A 727 17.92 -28.80 33.32
CA ALA A 727 17.09 -29.71 34.11
C ALA A 727 15.66 -29.14 34.27
N PRO A 728 14.61 -29.99 34.28
CA PRO A 728 13.22 -29.51 34.37
C PRO A 728 12.93 -28.61 35.56
N ASP A 729 13.53 -28.87 36.72
CA ASP A 729 13.44 -28.03 37.92
C ASP A 729 14.14 -26.67 37.75
N HIS A 730 15.25 -26.60 37.00
CA HIS A 730 15.88 -25.33 36.61
C HIS A 730 14.98 -24.52 35.66
N ALA A 731 14.30 -25.16 34.70
CA ALA A 731 13.31 -24.50 33.86
C ALA A 731 12.12 -23.97 34.69
N ARG A 732 11.68 -24.73 35.70
CA ARG A 732 10.66 -24.28 36.66
C ARG A 732 11.09 -23.02 37.41
N LEU A 733 12.33 -23.00 37.91
CA LEU A 733 12.91 -21.83 38.56
C LEU A 733 12.96 -20.60 37.63
N LEU A 734 13.34 -20.79 36.36
CA LEU A 734 13.30 -19.72 35.36
C LEU A 734 11.88 -19.17 35.19
N GLY A 735 10.86 -20.04 35.14
CA GLY A 735 9.46 -19.63 35.05
C GLY A 735 9.03 -18.75 36.22
N TYR A 736 9.34 -19.16 37.46
CA TYR A 736 9.08 -18.36 38.65
C TYR A 736 9.77 -17.00 38.62
N LEU A 737 11.02 -16.95 38.17
CA LEU A 737 11.80 -15.71 38.11
C LEU A 737 11.33 -14.77 36.99
N ILE A 738 10.81 -15.32 35.89
CA ILE A 738 10.19 -14.53 34.83
C ILE A 738 8.87 -13.93 35.32
N GLY A 739 8.06 -14.63 36.11
CA GLY A 739 6.87 -14.00 36.70
C GLY A 739 7.21 -13.05 37.84
N ASP A 740 7.51 -13.63 39.00
CA ASP A 740 7.62 -12.96 40.30
C ASP A 740 9.06 -12.58 40.71
N GLY A 741 10.04 -12.82 39.83
CA GLY A 741 11.44 -12.53 40.09
C GLY A 741 11.87 -11.10 39.76
N TYR A 742 12.84 -10.61 40.53
CA TYR A 742 13.65 -9.42 40.24
C TYR A 742 15.13 -9.79 40.11
N VAL A 743 15.62 -9.77 38.86
CA VAL A 743 17.01 -10.12 38.49
C VAL A 743 17.78 -8.87 38.06
N GLY A 744 18.02 -7.94 39.00
CA GLY A 744 18.65 -6.63 38.75
C GLY A 744 20.17 -6.65 38.48
N GLY A 745 20.75 -7.82 38.26
CA GLY A 745 22.14 -8.01 37.83
C GLY A 745 23.24 -8.02 38.90
N LYS A 746 22.85 -7.88 40.18
CA LYS A 746 23.70 -8.16 41.34
C LYS A 746 22.97 -9.14 42.26
N THR A 747 23.72 -9.90 43.05
CA THR A 747 23.15 -10.67 44.16
C THR A 747 22.75 -9.72 45.31
N PRO A 748 21.65 -9.99 46.03
CA PRO A 748 20.77 -11.16 45.89
C PRO A 748 19.76 -11.02 44.74
N ILE A 749 19.39 -12.15 44.13
CA ILE A 749 18.21 -12.26 43.27
C ILE A 749 16.99 -12.35 44.18
N ASN A 750 15.93 -11.60 43.89
CA ASN A 750 14.74 -11.62 44.73
C ASN A 750 13.60 -12.35 44.02
N PHE A 751 12.91 -13.21 44.76
CA PHE A 751 11.65 -13.82 44.37
C PHE A 751 10.57 -13.34 45.35
N ILE A 752 9.42 -12.88 44.87
CA ILE A 752 8.37 -12.29 45.71
C ILE A 752 7.08 -13.09 45.52
N ASN A 753 6.71 -13.90 46.50
CA ASN A 753 5.48 -14.68 46.46
C ASN A 753 4.91 -14.87 47.88
N VAL A 754 3.61 -15.13 47.99
CA VAL A 754 2.92 -15.36 49.27
C VAL A 754 2.76 -16.84 49.60
N GLU A 755 2.88 -17.71 48.60
CA GLU A 755 2.63 -19.14 48.71
C GLU A 755 3.88 -19.87 49.21
N GLU A 756 3.79 -20.47 50.39
CA GLU A 756 4.91 -21.12 51.07
C GLU A 756 5.45 -22.33 50.29
N THR A 757 4.56 -23.07 49.61
CA THR A 757 4.93 -24.22 48.78
C THR A 757 5.85 -23.85 47.63
N LEU A 758 5.60 -22.72 46.97
CA LEU A 758 6.45 -22.22 45.87
C LEU A 758 7.77 -21.67 46.41
N ILE A 759 7.74 -20.98 47.55
CA ILE A 759 8.94 -20.48 48.23
C ILE A 759 9.88 -21.64 48.60
N ASP A 760 9.34 -22.74 49.11
CA ASP A 760 10.15 -23.90 49.52
C ASP A 760 10.74 -24.64 48.32
N ASP A 761 9.98 -24.78 47.22
CA ASP A 761 10.51 -25.32 45.95
C ASP A 761 11.66 -24.45 45.41
N VAL A 762 11.50 -23.11 45.40
CA VAL A 762 12.58 -22.19 45.01
C VAL A 762 13.82 -22.34 45.89
N LYS A 763 13.65 -22.47 47.21
CA LYS A 763 14.79 -22.71 48.13
C LYS A 763 15.51 -24.02 47.80
N GLN A 764 14.76 -25.08 47.54
CA GLN A 764 15.32 -26.40 47.24
C GLN A 764 16.12 -26.37 45.93
N ILE A 765 15.57 -25.79 44.87
CA ILE A 765 16.25 -25.68 43.58
C ILE A 765 17.47 -24.76 43.69
N ALA A 766 17.34 -23.61 44.37
CA ALA A 766 18.45 -22.68 44.58
C ALA A 766 19.61 -23.33 45.37
N ALA A 767 19.30 -24.15 46.38
CA ALA A 767 20.30 -24.89 47.13
C ALA A 767 21.06 -25.90 46.25
N GLY A 768 20.34 -26.59 45.34
CA GLY A 768 20.95 -27.47 44.34
C GLY A 768 21.92 -26.75 43.39
N LEU A 769 21.66 -25.46 43.14
CA LEU A 769 22.51 -24.56 42.34
C LEU A 769 23.59 -23.84 43.17
N GLY A 770 23.87 -24.29 44.40
CA GLY A 770 24.90 -23.74 45.27
C GLY A 770 24.60 -22.33 45.79
N CYS A 771 23.32 -21.97 45.91
CA CYS A 771 22.87 -20.69 46.41
C CYS A 771 22.11 -20.83 47.73
N ASP A 772 22.33 -19.89 48.64
CA ASP A 772 21.61 -19.79 49.91
C ASP A 772 20.41 -18.84 49.74
N ALA A 773 19.20 -19.35 49.95
CA ALA A 773 17.96 -18.59 49.87
C ALA A 773 17.44 -18.24 51.28
N HIS A 774 17.36 -16.95 51.59
CA HIS A 774 16.97 -16.44 52.89
C HIS A 774 15.75 -15.52 52.81
N PRO A 775 14.77 -15.64 53.72
CA PRO A 775 13.63 -14.73 53.76
C PRO A 775 14.07 -13.27 53.99
N GLN A 776 13.57 -12.36 53.18
CA GLN A 776 13.76 -10.91 53.31
C GLN A 776 12.40 -10.23 53.51
N GLY A 777 11.83 -10.37 54.71
CA GLY A 777 10.49 -9.90 55.04
C GLY A 777 9.42 -10.99 54.95
N ARG A 778 8.15 -10.61 54.80
CA ARG A 778 7.01 -11.56 54.87
C ARG A 778 6.76 -12.36 53.59
N ILE A 779 7.15 -11.83 52.43
CA ILE A 779 6.73 -12.34 51.11
C ILE A 779 7.88 -12.37 50.09
N SER A 780 9.12 -12.09 50.53
CA SER A 780 10.26 -11.99 49.64
C SER A 780 11.37 -12.93 50.09
N LEU A 781 11.96 -13.62 49.12
CA LEU A 781 13.06 -14.54 49.27
C LEU A 781 14.27 -13.98 48.53
N ALA A 782 15.36 -13.77 49.25
CA ALA A 782 16.63 -13.30 48.71
C ALA A 782 17.56 -14.49 48.47
N ILE A 783 17.90 -14.74 47.21
CA ILE A 783 18.79 -15.81 46.76
C ILE A 783 20.20 -15.23 46.60
N SER A 784 21.13 -15.75 47.39
CA SER A 784 22.50 -15.27 47.51
C SER A 784 23.50 -16.42 47.47
N HIS A 785 24.79 -16.10 47.54
CA HIS A 785 25.89 -17.08 47.58
C HIS A 785 26.93 -16.64 48.61
N ARG A 786 27.83 -17.54 49.01
CA ARG A 786 28.94 -17.17 49.90
C ARG A 786 29.98 -16.31 49.16
N PRO A 787 30.69 -15.41 49.87
CA PRO A 787 31.76 -14.63 49.26
C PRO A 787 32.83 -15.52 48.62
N GLY A 788 33.09 -15.32 47.32
CA GLY A 788 34.08 -16.08 46.54
C GLY A 788 33.51 -17.28 45.77
N GLU A 789 32.25 -17.65 46.00
CA GLU A 789 31.55 -18.68 45.23
C GLU A 789 30.78 -18.06 44.05
N ARG A 790 30.42 -18.86 43.04
CA ARG A 790 29.59 -18.42 41.91
C ARG A 790 28.11 -18.65 42.24
N ASN A 791 27.25 -17.73 41.81
CA ASN A 791 25.80 -17.84 42.05
C ASN A 791 25.21 -18.61 40.85
N GLY A 792 24.92 -19.90 41.04
CA GLY A 792 24.39 -20.77 39.99
C GLY A 792 23.07 -20.26 39.42
N VAL A 793 22.20 -19.68 40.27
CA VAL A 793 20.92 -19.09 39.82
C VAL A 793 21.14 -17.86 38.92
N LEU A 794 22.08 -16.98 39.27
CA LEU A 794 22.42 -15.81 38.46
C LEU A 794 23.03 -16.20 37.12
N GLU A 795 23.83 -17.26 37.10
CA GLU A 795 24.41 -17.78 35.87
C GLU A 795 23.34 -18.41 34.97
N LEU A 796 22.43 -19.19 35.56
CA LEU A 796 21.26 -19.71 34.87
C LEU A 796 20.41 -18.56 34.27
N CYS A 797 20.15 -17.49 35.02
CA CYS A 797 19.43 -16.32 34.52
C CYS A 797 20.17 -15.58 33.38
N ARG A 798 21.50 -15.58 33.38
CA ARG A 798 22.30 -14.98 32.30
C ARG A 798 22.21 -15.82 31.02
N GLN A 799 22.39 -17.14 31.16
CA GLN A 799 22.27 -18.09 30.04
C GLN A 799 20.86 -18.05 29.44
N ALA A 800 19.84 -17.94 30.28
CA ALA A 800 18.45 -17.79 29.86
C ALA A 800 18.09 -16.40 29.31
N GLY A 801 18.99 -15.41 29.35
CA GLY A 801 18.75 -14.06 28.81
C GLY A 801 17.77 -13.18 29.61
N ILE A 802 17.34 -13.61 30.81
CA ILE A 802 16.36 -12.89 31.64
C ILE A 802 16.99 -11.88 32.61
N HIS A 803 18.33 -11.87 32.70
CA HIS A 803 19.09 -10.95 33.52
C HIS A 803 18.89 -9.49 33.09
N GLY A 804 18.59 -8.61 34.05
CA GLY A 804 18.54 -7.15 33.84
C GLY A 804 17.36 -6.66 33.01
N LYS A 805 16.41 -7.54 32.67
CA LYS A 805 15.22 -7.22 31.87
C LYS A 805 14.14 -6.55 32.72
N LEU A 806 13.51 -5.53 32.17
CA LEU A 806 12.31 -4.91 32.74
C LEU A 806 11.06 -5.76 32.40
N ALA A 807 9.95 -5.56 33.11
CA ALA A 807 8.76 -6.40 32.98
C ALA A 807 8.20 -6.51 31.54
N TRP A 808 8.33 -5.45 30.74
CA TRP A 808 7.91 -5.41 29.33
C TRP A 808 8.96 -5.95 28.34
N GLU A 809 10.17 -6.24 28.81
CA GLU A 809 11.28 -6.80 28.03
C GLU A 809 11.50 -8.29 28.33
N LYS A 810 10.76 -8.82 29.31
CA LYS A 810 10.80 -10.24 29.67
C LYS A 810 10.39 -11.11 28.47
N SER A 811 11.07 -12.23 28.31
CA SER A 811 10.86 -13.25 27.28
C SER A 811 11.24 -14.60 27.86
N VAL A 812 10.79 -15.68 27.23
CA VAL A 812 11.31 -17.02 27.51
C VAL A 812 12.61 -17.25 26.72
N PRO A 813 13.47 -18.18 27.17
CA PRO A 813 14.70 -18.53 26.46
C PRO A 813 14.44 -19.08 25.04
N GLU A 814 15.36 -18.80 24.11
CA GLU A 814 15.28 -19.23 22.71
C GLU A 814 15.20 -20.77 22.57
N TRP A 815 15.98 -21.50 23.36
CA TRP A 815 15.97 -22.96 23.37
C TRP A 815 14.59 -23.58 23.65
N CYS A 816 13.62 -22.82 24.20
CA CYS A 816 12.25 -23.31 24.36
C CYS A 816 11.53 -23.59 23.03
N PHE A 817 12.07 -23.11 21.91
CA PHE A 817 11.51 -23.29 20.57
C PHE A 817 12.35 -24.23 19.69
N GLU A 818 13.45 -24.78 20.21
CA GLU A 818 14.20 -25.82 19.53
C GLU A 818 13.37 -27.11 19.45
N THR A 819 13.44 -27.80 18.30
CA THR A 819 12.62 -28.97 17.97
C THR A 819 12.96 -30.20 18.82
N ASP A 820 14.21 -30.28 19.27
CA ASP A 820 14.73 -31.39 20.07
C ASP A 820 14.43 -31.26 21.56
N VAL A 821 13.96 -30.11 22.05
CA VAL A 821 13.69 -29.91 23.49
C VAL A 821 12.46 -30.67 23.98
N SER A 822 12.57 -31.23 25.18
CA SER A 822 11.54 -32.06 25.79
C SER A 822 10.34 -31.29 26.31
N ALA A 823 9.18 -31.95 26.22
CA ALA A 823 7.92 -31.46 26.75
C ALA A 823 7.99 -31.19 28.27
N GLU A 824 8.80 -31.96 29.00
CA GLU A 824 8.96 -31.83 30.44
C GLU A 824 9.66 -30.52 30.83
N VAL A 825 10.71 -30.13 30.12
CA VAL A 825 11.45 -28.88 30.37
C VAL A 825 10.55 -27.67 30.09
N VAL A 826 9.90 -27.63 28.91
CA VAL A 826 8.99 -26.53 28.55
C VAL A 826 7.76 -26.49 29.47
N GLY A 827 7.22 -27.66 29.84
CA GLY A 827 6.10 -27.79 30.76
C GLY A 827 6.43 -27.24 32.15
N ASN A 828 7.64 -27.49 32.67
CA ASN A 828 8.08 -26.93 33.94
C ASN A 828 8.31 -25.40 33.87
N LEU A 829 8.80 -24.86 32.75
CA LEU A 829 8.87 -23.41 32.56
C LEU A 829 7.48 -22.76 32.59
N LEU A 830 6.54 -23.33 31.82
CA LEU A 830 5.14 -22.86 31.80
C LEU A 830 4.49 -22.98 33.17
N PHE A 831 4.74 -24.07 33.91
CA PHE A 831 4.33 -24.20 35.30
C PHE A 831 4.75 -22.98 36.11
N GLY A 832 6.03 -22.61 36.07
CA GLY A 832 6.56 -21.52 36.88
C GLY A 832 5.89 -20.19 36.57
N LEU A 833 5.64 -19.91 35.29
CA LEU A 833 4.94 -18.72 34.81
C LEU A 833 3.46 -18.66 35.25
N PHE A 834 2.75 -19.78 35.13
CA PHE A 834 1.32 -19.83 35.45
C PHE A 834 1.07 -19.85 36.96
N GLU A 835 1.93 -20.45 37.77
CA GLU A 835 1.84 -20.39 39.24
C GLU A 835 2.25 -19.02 39.82
N SER A 836 3.06 -18.23 39.09
CA SER A 836 3.45 -16.87 39.50
C SER A 836 2.44 -15.80 39.11
N ASP A 837 2.06 -15.70 37.83
CA ASP A 837 1.19 -14.62 37.28
C ASP A 837 -0.07 -15.10 36.53
N GLY A 838 -0.31 -16.42 36.46
CA GLY A 838 -1.52 -17.00 35.91
C GLY A 838 -2.78 -16.84 36.80
N TRP A 839 -3.94 -17.15 36.22
CA TRP A 839 -5.23 -17.14 36.89
C TRP A 839 -6.15 -18.24 36.37
N VAL A 840 -7.07 -18.67 37.23
CA VAL A 840 -8.15 -19.63 36.91
C VAL A 840 -9.48 -18.94 37.20
N SER A 841 -10.43 -19.00 36.26
CA SER A 841 -11.73 -18.36 36.42
C SER A 841 -12.87 -19.17 35.80
N ARG A 842 -14.05 -19.07 36.40
CA ARG A 842 -15.30 -19.58 35.83
C ARG A 842 -16.13 -18.44 35.26
N GLU A 843 -16.58 -18.59 34.03
CA GLU A 843 -17.58 -17.71 33.44
C GLU A 843 -18.95 -17.85 34.11
N GLN A 844 -19.82 -16.85 33.92
CA GLN A 844 -21.25 -16.93 34.27
C GLN A 844 -21.96 -18.12 33.60
N THR A 845 -21.45 -18.59 32.45
CA THR A 845 -21.93 -19.76 31.71
C THR A 845 -21.51 -21.09 32.33
N GLY A 846 -20.66 -21.07 33.37
CA GLY A 846 -20.06 -22.23 34.01
C GLY A 846 -18.78 -22.74 33.33
N ALA A 847 -18.38 -22.15 32.20
CA ALA A 847 -17.17 -22.53 31.46
C ALA A 847 -15.90 -22.12 32.22
N LEU A 848 -14.94 -23.04 32.32
CA LEU A 848 -13.65 -22.84 32.97
C LEU A 848 -12.66 -22.20 31.98
N ARG A 849 -11.82 -21.29 32.48
CA ARG A 849 -10.75 -20.63 31.73
C ARG A 849 -9.49 -20.53 32.58
N VAL A 850 -8.36 -20.61 31.90
CA VAL A 850 -7.03 -20.36 32.47
C VAL A 850 -6.38 -19.26 31.64
N GLY A 851 -5.59 -18.41 32.26
CA GLY A 851 -4.81 -17.43 31.51
C GLY A 851 -3.63 -16.88 32.25
N PHE A 852 -2.83 -16.10 31.55
CA PHE A 852 -1.62 -15.44 32.01
C PHE A 852 -1.63 -13.99 31.51
N THR A 853 -1.25 -13.04 32.36
CA THR A 853 -1.28 -11.61 32.02
C THR A 853 0.11 -11.00 32.16
N THR A 854 0.56 -10.26 31.16
CA THR A 854 1.88 -9.61 31.17
C THR A 854 1.85 -8.24 30.50
N THR A 855 2.88 -7.44 30.75
CA THR A 855 3.13 -6.18 30.01
C THR A 855 4.14 -6.37 28.87
N SER A 856 4.73 -7.56 28.74
CA SER A 856 5.59 -7.94 27.62
C SER A 856 4.74 -8.58 26.51
N GLU A 857 4.68 -7.90 25.38
CA GLU A 857 4.04 -8.40 24.16
C GLU A 857 4.72 -9.68 23.66
N GLN A 858 6.06 -9.68 23.65
CA GLN A 858 6.87 -10.81 23.20
C GLN A 858 6.61 -12.06 24.05
N LEU A 859 6.59 -11.91 25.37
CA LEU A 859 6.33 -13.03 26.29
C LEU A 859 4.93 -13.62 26.08
N ALA A 860 3.92 -12.78 25.82
CA ALA A 860 2.56 -13.26 25.58
C ALA A 860 2.47 -14.11 24.30
N HIS A 861 3.08 -13.68 23.20
CA HIS A 861 3.13 -14.46 21.96
C HIS A 861 4.00 -15.72 22.10
N GLN A 862 5.13 -15.65 22.83
CA GLN A 862 5.94 -16.83 23.11
C GLN A 862 5.15 -17.90 23.87
N ILE A 863 4.44 -17.53 24.93
CA ILE A 863 3.59 -18.48 25.68
C ILE A 863 2.48 -19.03 24.77
N HIS A 864 1.88 -18.21 23.91
CA HIS A 864 0.89 -18.68 22.94
C HIS A 864 1.44 -19.78 22.03
N TRP A 865 2.62 -19.58 21.45
CA TRP A 865 3.27 -20.57 20.56
C TRP A 865 3.82 -21.78 21.31
N LEU A 866 4.34 -21.63 22.52
CA LEU A 866 4.70 -22.79 23.36
C LEU A 866 3.50 -23.66 23.69
N LEU A 867 2.33 -23.06 23.97
CA LEU A 867 1.09 -23.81 24.18
C LEU A 867 0.65 -24.56 22.92
N LEU A 868 0.88 -24.00 21.71
CA LEU A 868 0.61 -24.70 20.45
C LEU A 868 1.50 -25.94 20.26
N ARG A 869 2.73 -25.98 20.82
CA ARG A 869 3.56 -27.20 20.82
C ARG A 869 2.91 -28.35 21.57
N PHE A 870 2.20 -28.06 22.67
CA PHE A 870 1.36 -29.02 23.39
C PHE A 870 -0.01 -29.29 22.72
N GLY A 871 -0.30 -28.67 21.58
CA GLY A 871 -1.62 -28.71 20.95
C GLY A 871 -2.70 -27.91 21.68
N ILE A 872 -2.32 -27.07 22.64
CA ILE A 872 -3.22 -26.24 23.44
C ILE A 872 -3.46 -24.91 22.71
N VAL A 873 -4.64 -24.76 22.13
CA VAL A 873 -5.00 -23.50 21.47
C VAL A 873 -5.38 -22.45 22.51
N SER A 874 -4.63 -21.36 22.51
CA SER A 874 -4.88 -20.16 23.31
C SER A 874 -5.17 -18.96 22.41
N ALA A 875 -5.55 -17.83 22.99
CA ALA A 875 -5.69 -16.56 22.27
C ALA A 875 -4.97 -15.46 23.04
N VAL A 876 -4.22 -14.62 22.32
CA VAL A 876 -3.61 -13.40 22.88
C VAL A 876 -4.58 -12.25 22.73
N ARG A 877 -4.80 -11.50 23.82
CA ARG A 877 -5.67 -10.32 23.83
C ARG A 877 -4.93 -9.12 24.35
N GLU A 878 -5.00 -8.03 23.60
CA GLU A 878 -4.48 -6.75 24.03
C GLU A 878 -5.53 -5.95 24.80
N TYR A 879 -5.12 -5.41 25.94
CA TYR A 879 -5.87 -4.41 26.69
C TYR A 879 -5.02 -3.14 26.80
N ASP A 880 -5.38 -2.12 26.02
CA ASP A 880 -4.79 -0.79 26.11
C ASP A 880 -5.60 0.10 27.08
N PRO A 881 -5.07 0.41 28.27
CA PRO A 881 -5.75 1.27 29.24
C PRO A 881 -5.83 2.75 28.82
N THR A 882 -5.16 3.15 27.73
CA THR A 882 -5.23 4.52 27.18
C THR A 882 -6.43 4.73 26.26
N GLN A 883 -6.91 3.66 25.63
CA GLN A 883 -8.06 3.68 24.72
C GLN A 883 -9.39 3.35 25.41
N LYS A 884 -9.35 2.63 26.54
CA LYS A 884 -10.53 2.23 27.32
C LYS A 884 -10.64 3.05 28.62
N ARG A 885 -11.86 3.26 29.13
CA ARG A 885 -12.09 3.99 30.40
C ARG A 885 -11.22 3.36 31.52
N PRO A 886 -10.59 4.17 32.39
CA PRO A 886 -9.73 3.67 33.46
C PRO A 886 -10.48 2.67 34.35
N SER A 887 -9.91 1.48 34.52
CA SER A 887 -10.44 0.43 35.38
C SER A 887 -10.52 0.91 36.83
N VAL A 888 -11.59 0.50 37.51
CA VAL A 888 -11.79 0.75 38.94
C VAL A 888 -11.59 -0.57 39.66
N ILE A 889 -10.57 -0.63 40.52
CA ILE A 889 -10.31 -1.77 41.42
C ILE A 889 -10.52 -1.23 42.83
N ASP A 890 -11.38 -1.87 43.63
CA ASP A 890 -11.72 -1.47 45.01
C ASP A 890 -12.10 0.02 45.16
N GLY A 891 -12.89 0.54 44.21
CA GLY A 891 -13.34 1.94 44.22
C GLY A 891 -12.25 2.97 43.88
N ARG A 892 -11.03 2.53 43.55
CA ARG A 892 -9.92 3.40 43.12
C ARG A 892 -9.73 3.30 41.61
N ARG A 893 -9.64 4.46 40.95
CA ARG A 893 -9.26 4.53 39.53
C ARG A 893 -7.79 4.16 39.40
N VAL A 894 -7.52 3.03 38.76
CA VAL A 894 -6.15 2.60 38.45
C VAL A 894 -5.82 3.11 37.05
N LYS A 895 -4.80 3.96 36.95
CA LYS A 895 -4.32 4.51 35.68
C LYS A 895 -3.11 3.69 35.21
N GLY A 896 -3.37 2.62 34.45
CA GLY A 896 -2.30 1.89 33.76
C GLY A 896 -1.63 2.80 32.73
N LYS A 897 -0.29 2.78 32.63
CA LYS A 897 0.47 3.59 31.66
C LYS A 897 0.83 2.84 30.37
N ARG A 898 0.67 1.51 30.34
CA ARG A 898 1.12 0.64 29.24
C ARG A 898 0.03 -0.39 28.90
N PRO A 899 -0.05 -0.86 27.64
CA PRO A 899 -0.87 -2.00 27.27
C PRO A 899 -0.49 -3.26 28.07
N THR A 900 -1.48 -4.10 28.33
CA THR A 900 -1.31 -5.42 28.94
C THR A 900 -1.82 -6.49 27.98
N PHE A 901 -1.12 -7.61 27.91
CA PHE A 901 -1.42 -8.74 27.03
C PHE A 901 -1.86 -9.93 27.89
N GLU A 902 -2.99 -10.51 27.52
CA GLU A 902 -3.58 -11.66 28.19
C GLU A 902 -3.53 -12.87 27.25
N VAL A 903 -2.81 -13.91 27.65
CA VAL A 903 -2.86 -15.23 27.00
C VAL A 903 -3.98 -16.01 27.67
N ARG A 904 -4.98 -16.43 26.89
CA ARG A 904 -6.19 -17.08 27.42
C ARG A 904 -6.39 -18.46 26.80
N VAL A 905 -6.44 -19.48 27.65
CA VAL A 905 -6.86 -20.84 27.34
C VAL A 905 -8.34 -20.99 27.67
N ALA A 906 -9.15 -21.32 26.66
CA ALA A 906 -10.60 -21.42 26.80
C ALA A 906 -11.17 -22.66 26.11
N GLY A 907 -12.29 -23.15 26.66
CA GLY A 907 -12.96 -24.38 26.27
C GLY A 907 -12.42 -25.56 27.07
N MET A 908 -13.33 -26.43 27.52
CA MET A 908 -12.99 -27.48 28.49
C MET A 908 -11.88 -28.40 27.98
N ASP A 909 -11.93 -28.82 26.71
CA ASP A 909 -10.90 -29.67 26.12
C ASP A 909 -9.49 -29.07 26.21
N ASN A 910 -9.33 -27.78 25.91
CA ASN A 910 -8.04 -27.08 26.03
C ASN A 910 -7.59 -26.93 27.48
N VAL A 911 -8.54 -26.69 28.39
CA VAL A 911 -8.25 -26.52 29.82
C VAL A 911 -7.85 -27.85 30.46
N THR A 912 -8.49 -28.95 30.06
CA THR A 912 -8.11 -30.31 30.46
C THR A 912 -6.75 -30.67 29.88
N LEU A 913 -6.52 -30.47 28.58
CA LEU A 913 -5.21 -30.72 27.96
C LEU A 913 -4.10 -29.91 28.63
N PHE A 914 -4.38 -28.65 29.00
CA PHE A 914 -3.46 -27.81 29.76
C PHE A 914 -3.15 -28.36 31.15
N ALA A 915 -4.16 -28.86 31.87
CA ALA A 915 -3.97 -29.47 33.19
C ALA A 915 -3.22 -30.81 33.13
N ASP A 916 -3.40 -31.58 32.05
CA ASP A 916 -2.77 -32.87 31.86
C ASP A 916 -1.32 -32.75 31.35
N SER A 917 -1.02 -31.71 30.55
CA SER A 917 0.29 -31.54 29.91
C SER A 917 1.31 -30.76 30.74
N ILE A 918 0.84 -29.94 31.69
CA ILE A 918 1.69 -29.07 32.51
C ILE A 918 1.64 -29.57 33.95
N PRO A 919 2.78 -29.75 34.64
CA PRO A 919 2.85 -30.41 35.94
C PRO A 919 2.35 -29.54 37.11
N LEU A 920 1.11 -29.04 37.05
CA LEU A 920 0.51 -28.01 37.91
C LEU A 920 0.10 -28.54 39.30
N TRP A 921 1.08 -28.94 40.12
CA TRP A 921 0.91 -29.27 41.54
C TRP A 921 0.81 -28.05 42.48
N GLY A 922 1.07 -26.83 41.99
CA GLY A 922 1.04 -25.61 42.80
C GLY A 922 -0.38 -25.18 43.23
N PRO A 923 -0.51 -24.06 43.96
CA PRO A 923 -1.80 -23.56 44.44
C PRO A 923 -2.84 -23.34 43.34
N ARG A 924 -2.44 -22.78 42.19
CA ARG A 924 -3.36 -22.50 41.07
C ARG A 924 -3.71 -23.76 40.31
N GLY A 925 -2.75 -24.65 40.13
CA GLY A 925 -2.93 -25.99 39.59
C GLY A 925 -3.88 -26.84 40.40
N THR A 926 -3.76 -26.79 41.73
CA THR A 926 -4.69 -27.44 42.66
C THR A 926 -6.10 -26.86 42.52
N ALA A 927 -6.22 -25.53 42.44
CA ALA A 927 -7.51 -24.87 42.21
C ALA A 927 -8.10 -25.22 40.84
N LEU A 928 -7.27 -25.38 39.81
CA LEU A 928 -7.66 -25.82 38.48
C LEU A 928 -8.17 -27.27 38.51
N ALA A 929 -7.42 -28.18 39.10
CA ALA A 929 -7.79 -29.59 39.24
C ALA A 929 -9.12 -29.75 39.98
N GLN A 930 -9.32 -29.04 41.10
CA GLN A 930 -10.59 -29.02 41.83
C GLN A 930 -11.76 -28.43 41.03
N ALA A 931 -11.47 -27.55 40.06
CA ALA A 931 -12.49 -26.95 39.21
C ALA A 931 -12.88 -27.84 38.01
N ILE A 932 -12.05 -28.82 37.65
CA ILE A 932 -12.34 -29.79 36.59
C ILE A 932 -13.26 -30.89 37.20
N PRO A 933 -14.45 -31.16 36.64
CA PRO A 933 -15.39 -32.14 37.22
C PRO A 933 -14.90 -33.60 37.11
N ASP A 934 -15.08 -34.41 38.17
CA ASP A 934 -14.62 -35.82 38.27
C ASP A 934 -15.24 -36.82 37.27
N SER A 935 -16.40 -36.51 36.68
CA SER A 935 -17.07 -37.38 35.68
C SER A 935 -17.42 -36.60 34.42
N LEU A 936 -16.64 -36.80 33.35
CA LEU A 936 -16.90 -36.26 32.01
C LEU A 936 -17.93 -37.08 31.21
N GLU A 937 -18.41 -38.19 31.76
CA GLU A 937 -19.45 -39.03 31.17
C GLU A 937 -20.84 -38.37 31.30
N GLY A 938 -21.26 -37.69 30.24
CA GLY A 938 -22.69 -37.36 30.04
C GLY A 938 -23.06 -35.88 29.90
N ARG A 939 -22.14 -34.93 30.10
CA ARG A 939 -22.38 -33.52 29.72
C ARG A 939 -21.74 -33.22 28.36
N ARG A 940 -22.54 -32.67 27.43
CA ARG A 940 -22.12 -32.31 26.06
C ARG A 940 -20.76 -31.60 26.07
N ARG A 941 -19.71 -32.25 25.55
CA ARG A 941 -18.44 -31.62 25.15
C ARG A 941 -18.72 -30.48 24.16
N ARG A 942 -18.92 -29.25 24.67
CA ARG A 942 -18.82 -28.02 23.88
C ARG A 942 -17.37 -27.53 23.96
N GLY A 943 -16.46 -28.34 23.44
CA GLY A 943 -15.05 -28.04 23.42
C GLY A 943 -14.65 -27.19 22.21
N SER A 944 -13.60 -26.39 22.39
CA SER A 944 -13.00 -25.48 21.39
C SER A 944 -12.00 -26.17 20.46
N GLN A 945 -11.56 -27.40 20.77
CA GLN A 945 -10.73 -28.27 19.95
C GLN A 945 -11.52 -29.28 19.11
N ALA A 946 -12.77 -29.54 19.49
CA ALA A 946 -13.76 -30.33 18.74
C ALA A 946 -14.25 -29.59 17.48
N GLY A 947 -13.29 -29.20 16.64
CA GLY A 947 -13.51 -28.63 15.31
C GLY A 947 -14.09 -29.66 14.34
N TYR A 948 -14.58 -29.16 13.23
CA TYR A 948 -15.00 -30.00 12.11
C TYR A 948 -13.84 -30.16 11.14
N LEU A 949 -13.84 -31.23 10.35
CA LEU A 949 -13.00 -31.32 9.17
C LEU A 949 -13.29 -30.15 8.22
N SER A 950 -12.29 -29.81 7.39
CA SER A 950 -12.50 -28.92 6.25
C SER A 950 -13.53 -29.51 5.29
N THR A 951 -14.18 -28.68 4.50
CA THR A 951 -15.15 -29.16 3.50
C THR A 951 -14.45 -29.99 2.42
N GLU A 952 -13.20 -29.66 2.10
CA GLU A 952 -12.38 -30.41 1.14
C GLU A 952 -12.00 -31.81 1.66
N ALA A 953 -11.62 -31.93 2.93
CA ALA A 953 -11.28 -33.23 3.53
C ALA A 953 -12.50 -34.13 3.77
N MET A 954 -13.71 -33.57 3.80
CA MET A 954 -14.93 -34.33 4.06
C MET A 954 -15.32 -35.28 2.92
N THR A 955 -15.25 -34.84 1.67
CA THR A 955 -15.70 -35.65 0.54
C THR A 955 -14.90 -36.96 0.41
N PRO A 956 -13.55 -36.95 0.46
CA PRO A 956 -12.75 -38.17 0.41
C PRO A 956 -13.05 -39.12 1.58
N VAL A 957 -13.27 -38.58 2.79
CA VAL A 957 -13.61 -39.38 3.97
C VAL A 957 -14.97 -40.07 3.81
N LEU A 958 -15.98 -39.35 3.31
CA LEU A 958 -17.31 -39.92 3.08
C LEU A 958 -17.28 -41.02 2.01
N GLU A 959 -16.59 -40.77 0.90
CA GLU A 959 -16.42 -41.76 -0.17
C GLU A 959 -15.65 -42.99 0.31
N TYR A 960 -14.59 -42.81 1.09
CA TYR A 960 -13.80 -43.90 1.66
C TYR A 960 -14.62 -44.77 2.61
N LEU A 961 -15.40 -44.15 3.51
CA LEU A 961 -16.25 -44.88 4.44
C LEU A 961 -17.40 -45.62 3.71
N ASP A 962 -17.97 -45.02 2.67
CA ASP A 962 -19.01 -45.63 1.83
C ASP A 962 -18.48 -46.84 1.05
N GLN A 963 -17.29 -46.73 0.45
CA GLN A 963 -16.63 -47.85 -0.24
C GLN A 963 -16.32 -49.04 0.67
N ARG A 964 -16.06 -48.79 1.96
CA ARG A 964 -15.92 -49.85 2.97
C ARG A 964 -17.25 -50.49 3.38
N GLY A 965 -18.38 -49.98 2.89
CA GLY A 965 -19.71 -50.44 3.26
C GLY A 965 -20.08 -50.15 4.71
N LEU A 966 -19.38 -49.22 5.36
CA LEU A 966 -19.51 -48.95 6.78
C LEU A 966 -20.75 -48.09 7.03
N THR A 967 -21.76 -48.65 7.71
CA THR A 967 -23.01 -47.92 7.97
C THR A 967 -22.89 -46.98 9.17
N ALA A 968 -23.76 -45.96 9.23
CA ALA A 968 -23.83 -45.03 10.36
C ALA A 968 -24.08 -45.73 11.70
N ASP A 969 -24.82 -46.84 11.68
CA ASP A 969 -25.14 -47.63 12.87
C ASP A 969 -23.97 -48.52 13.30
N GLU A 970 -23.20 -49.09 12.35
CA GLU A 970 -21.98 -49.85 12.64
C GLU A 970 -20.87 -48.96 13.20
N ALA A 971 -20.62 -47.82 12.57
CA ALA A 971 -19.69 -46.81 13.09
C ALA A 971 -20.06 -46.43 14.54
N ALA A 972 -21.36 -46.22 14.79
CA ALA A 972 -21.89 -45.87 16.10
C ALA A 972 -21.69 -46.95 17.15
N GLN A 973 -21.79 -48.22 16.77
CA GLN A 973 -21.49 -49.33 17.67
C GLN A 973 -20.00 -49.43 17.99
N MET A 974 -19.12 -49.21 17.01
CA MET A 974 -17.66 -49.28 17.17
C MET A 974 -17.12 -48.24 18.16
N ILE A 975 -17.69 -47.02 18.18
CA ILE A 975 -17.24 -45.94 19.09
C ILE A 975 -17.95 -45.90 20.46
N GLY A 976 -18.88 -46.83 20.74
CA GLY A 976 -19.55 -46.98 22.05
C GLY A 976 -20.93 -46.31 22.22
N SER A 977 -21.64 -46.73 23.28
CA SER A 977 -23.11 -46.62 23.51
C SER A 977 -23.72 -45.21 23.66
N CYS A 978 -22.95 -44.14 23.42
CA CYS A 978 -23.48 -42.78 23.33
C CYS A 978 -23.81 -42.34 21.89
N ALA A 979 -23.53 -43.18 20.88
CA ALA A 979 -23.73 -42.87 19.46
C ALA A 979 -25.16 -43.16 18.94
N GLY A 980 -25.95 -43.98 19.64
CA GLY A 980 -27.32 -44.38 19.27
C GLY A 980 -28.44 -43.37 19.60
N ASN A 981 -28.13 -42.14 20.00
CA ASN A 981 -29.15 -41.11 20.20
C ASN A 981 -29.54 -40.51 18.83
N PRO A 982 -30.83 -40.44 18.44
CA PRO A 982 -31.26 -39.76 17.20
C PRO A 982 -30.88 -38.26 17.13
N ARG A 983 -30.46 -37.67 18.26
CA ARG A 983 -29.88 -36.32 18.41
C ARG A 983 -28.37 -36.34 18.72
N GLY A 984 -27.71 -37.48 18.60
CA GLY A 984 -26.29 -37.75 18.85
C GLY A 984 -25.45 -37.69 17.57
N GLY A 985 -24.17 -37.39 17.74
CA GLY A 985 -23.28 -36.87 16.68
C GLY A 985 -22.87 -37.83 15.57
N MET A 986 -23.18 -39.13 15.59
CA MET A 986 -22.64 -40.04 14.56
C MET A 986 -23.49 -40.21 13.30
N ARG A 987 -24.78 -39.86 13.37
CA ARG A 987 -25.57 -39.56 12.15
C ARG A 987 -24.97 -38.39 11.35
N GLN A 988 -24.06 -37.60 11.95
CA GLN A 988 -23.35 -36.51 11.27
C GLN A 988 -22.14 -36.99 10.46
N VAL A 989 -21.53 -38.13 10.81
CA VAL A 989 -20.35 -38.64 10.09
C VAL A 989 -20.73 -39.17 8.71
N LEU A 990 -21.92 -39.77 8.57
CA LEU A 990 -22.40 -40.39 7.33
C LEU A 990 -23.71 -39.78 6.78
N GLY A 991 -24.22 -38.67 7.38
CA GLY A 991 -25.55 -38.13 7.05
C GLY A 991 -25.77 -36.62 7.22
N GLN A 992 -24.73 -35.81 7.49
CA GLN A 992 -24.83 -34.33 7.48
C GLN A 992 -23.59 -33.66 6.87
N TYR A 993 -23.76 -32.39 6.48
CA TYR A 993 -22.75 -31.52 5.86
C TYR A 993 -21.46 -31.23 6.67
N ARG A 994 -21.26 -31.79 7.89
CA ARG A 994 -20.03 -31.54 8.71
C ARG A 994 -19.62 -32.73 9.60
N ILE A 995 -18.41 -33.26 9.41
CA ILE A 995 -17.80 -34.32 10.26
C ILE A 995 -16.98 -33.71 11.38
N ARG A 996 -17.18 -34.17 12.63
CA ARG A 996 -16.34 -33.77 13.76
C ARG A 996 -15.05 -34.59 13.82
N ARG A 997 -13.92 -33.92 14.04
CA ARG A 997 -12.59 -34.58 14.10
C ARG A 997 -12.49 -35.59 15.24
N ASP A 998 -12.95 -35.25 16.45
CA ASP A 998 -12.89 -36.16 17.62
C ASP A 998 -13.67 -37.47 17.42
N ARG A 999 -14.73 -37.43 16.61
CA ARG A 999 -15.53 -38.62 16.27
C ARG A 999 -14.90 -39.43 15.16
N LEU A 1000 -14.24 -38.76 14.22
CA LEU A 1000 -13.49 -39.43 13.17
C LEU A 1000 -12.24 -40.10 13.73
N GLU A 1001 -11.57 -39.47 14.70
CA GLU A 1001 -10.40 -40.01 15.41
C GLU A 1001 -10.77 -41.28 16.17
N ALA A 1002 -11.82 -41.25 17.00
CA ALA A 1002 -12.30 -42.46 17.68
C ALA A 1002 -12.73 -43.57 16.71
N LEU A 1003 -13.19 -43.22 15.50
CA LEU A 1003 -13.51 -44.18 14.45
C LEU A 1003 -12.25 -44.71 13.77
N ALA A 1004 -11.26 -43.86 13.49
CA ALA A 1004 -9.96 -44.24 12.95
C ALA A 1004 -9.24 -45.21 13.89
N ASP A 1005 -9.20 -44.90 15.20
CA ASP A 1005 -8.66 -45.78 16.24
C ASP A 1005 -9.37 -47.13 16.30
N ALA A 1006 -10.71 -47.12 16.24
CA ALA A 1006 -11.51 -48.35 16.29
C ALA A 1006 -11.33 -49.22 15.04
N LEU A 1007 -10.97 -48.61 13.91
CA LEU A 1007 -10.73 -49.29 12.64
C LEU A 1007 -9.25 -49.59 12.37
N ASP A 1008 -8.34 -49.03 13.18
CA ASP A 1008 -6.89 -49.00 12.94
C ASP A 1008 -6.56 -48.51 11.51
N ASP A 1009 -7.13 -47.35 11.14
CA ASP A 1009 -7.17 -46.88 9.75
C ASP A 1009 -6.19 -45.74 9.43
N GLU A 1010 -5.14 -46.08 8.68
CA GLU A 1010 -4.07 -45.16 8.28
C GLU A 1010 -4.58 -43.94 7.48
N PHE A 1011 -5.50 -44.13 6.54
CA PHE A 1011 -6.05 -43.03 5.74
C PHE A 1011 -6.82 -42.00 6.58
N LEU A 1012 -7.65 -42.48 7.52
CA LEU A 1012 -8.37 -41.58 8.41
C LEU A 1012 -7.43 -40.85 9.38
N HIS A 1013 -6.35 -41.50 9.82
CA HIS A 1013 -5.31 -40.86 10.63
C HIS A 1013 -4.55 -39.78 9.85
N ASP A 1014 -4.23 -40.01 8.58
CA ASP A 1014 -3.57 -39.02 7.71
C ASP A 1014 -4.46 -37.77 7.51
N ILE A 1015 -5.76 -37.95 7.26
CA ILE A 1015 -6.70 -36.82 7.18
C ILE A 1015 -6.77 -36.03 8.51
N LEU A 1016 -6.60 -36.72 9.64
CA LEU A 1016 -6.60 -36.12 10.97
C LEU A 1016 -5.26 -35.47 11.35
N ALA A 1017 -4.20 -35.65 10.55
CA ALA A 1017 -2.87 -35.10 10.80
C ALA A 1017 -2.74 -33.60 10.50
N GLU A 1018 -3.76 -32.96 9.90
CA GLU A 1018 -3.78 -31.51 9.64
C GLU A 1018 -3.51 -30.69 10.93
N ASP A 1019 -2.55 -29.78 10.85
CA ASP A 1019 -2.06 -28.95 11.96
C ASP A 1019 -2.86 -27.65 12.14
N VAL A 1020 -3.84 -27.40 11.27
CA VAL A 1020 -4.69 -26.20 11.28
C VAL A 1020 -6.11 -26.48 11.76
N ARG A 1021 -6.78 -25.43 12.21
CA ARG A 1021 -8.19 -25.40 12.62
C ARG A 1021 -8.91 -24.23 11.98
N TYR A 1022 -10.22 -24.37 11.78
CA TYR A 1022 -11.04 -23.35 11.09
C TYR A 1022 -11.87 -22.51 12.07
N ALA A 1023 -11.46 -21.26 12.30
CA ALA A 1023 -12.10 -20.32 13.21
C ALA A 1023 -13.04 -19.36 12.48
N VAL A 1024 -14.19 -19.06 13.10
CA VAL A 1024 -15.24 -18.22 12.50
C VAL A 1024 -14.85 -16.74 12.51
N ILE A 1025 -15.00 -16.06 11.38
CA ILE A 1025 -14.94 -14.61 11.27
C ILE A 1025 -16.13 -14.01 12.02
N ARG A 1026 -15.84 -13.24 13.07
CA ARG A 1026 -16.85 -12.59 13.92
C ARG A 1026 -17.31 -11.27 13.33
N GLU A 1027 -16.41 -10.57 12.66
CA GLU A 1027 -16.63 -9.22 12.17
C GLU A 1027 -15.70 -8.96 10.99
N VAL A 1028 -16.23 -8.34 9.94
CA VAL A 1028 -15.46 -7.74 8.85
C VAL A 1028 -15.41 -6.25 9.16
N LEU A 1029 -14.21 -5.72 9.35
CA LEU A 1029 -13.97 -4.34 9.73
C LEU A 1029 -14.02 -3.42 8.51
N PRO A 1030 -14.40 -2.14 8.69
CA PRO A 1030 -14.42 -1.17 7.60
C PRO A 1030 -13.07 -1.08 6.88
N VAL A 1031 -13.11 -0.92 5.57
CA VAL A 1031 -11.91 -0.70 4.76
C VAL A 1031 -11.18 0.54 5.27
N LYS A 1032 -9.85 0.47 5.32
CA LYS A 1032 -8.99 1.62 5.61
C LYS A 1032 -7.81 1.61 4.65
N ARG A 1033 -7.12 2.75 4.52
CA ARG A 1033 -5.80 2.80 3.89
C ARG A 1033 -4.72 2.53 4.93
N ALA A 1034 -3.72 1.76 4.55
CA ALA A 1034 -2.53 1.49 5.37
C ALA A 1034 -1.34 1.22 4.44
N ARG A 1035 -0.11 1.44 4.93
CA ARG A 1035 1.08 0.92 4.25
C ARG A 1035 0.99 -0.61 4.25
N THR A 1036 1.34 -1.23 3.13
CA THR A 1036 1.20 -2.67 2.93
C THR A 1036 2.52 -3.32 2.56
N PHE A 1037 2.66 -4.58 2.96
CA PHE A 1037 3.87 -5.36 2.90
C PHE A 1037 3.58 -6.80 2.49
N ASP A 1038 4.59 -7.46 1.95
CA ASP A 1038 4.57 -8.92 1.78
C ASP A 1038 5.99 -9.49 1.91
N ILE A 1039 6.07 -10.80 2.14
CA ILE A 1039 7.30 -11.56 2.28
C ILE A 1039 7.23 -12.83 1.43
N GLU A 1040 8.31 -13.17 0.74
CA GLU A 1040 8.41 -14.45 0.04
C GLU A 1040 8.98 -15.50 0.99
N VAL A 1041 8.39 -16.69 0.95
CA VAL A 1041 8.70 -17.80 1.86
C VAL A 1041 9.08 -18.99 0.99
N GLU A 1042 10.19 -19.61 1.33
CA GLU A 1042 10.74 -20.73 0.58
C GLU A 1042 9.76 -21.92 0.49
N GLU A 1043 9.72 -22.55 -0.69
CA GLU A 1043 8.92 -23.74 -1.05
C GLU A 1043 7.39 -23.62 -0.98
N LEU A 1044 6.85 -23.30 0.19
CA LEU A 1044 5.43 -23.48 0.49
C LEU A 1044 4.57 -22.29 0.04
N HIS A 1045 5.18 -21.13 -0.18
CA HIS A 1045 4.51 -19.91 -0.62
C HIS A 1045 3.33 -19.47 0.27
N THR A 1046 3.37 -19.82 1.55
CA THR A 1046 2.38 -19.48 2.57
C THR A 1046 3.08 -19.09 3.85
N PHE A 1047 2.37 -18.37 4.73
CA PHE A 1047 2.83 -18.14 6.10
C PHE A 1047 1.66 -17.83 7.03
N VAL A 1048 1.93 -17.88 8.33
CA VAL A 1048 0.98 -17.50 9.37
C VAL A 1048 1.22 -16.03 9.75
N ALA A 1049 0.18 -15.21 9.57
CA ALA A 1049 0.16 -13.81 9.98
C ALA A 1049 -1.06 -13.56 10.88
N GLU A 1050 -0.88 -12.94 12.04
CA GLU A 1050 -1.95 -12.74 13.05
C GLU A 1050 -2.71 -14.05 13.37
N ASP A 1051 -1.97 -15.16 13.51
CA ASP A 1051 -2.49 -16.52 13.72
C ASP A 1051 -3.43 -17.01 12.60
N ILE A 1052 -3.36 -16.43 11.40
CA ILE A 1052 -4.17 -16.80 10.24
C ILE A 1052 -3.23 -17.23 9.11
N VAL A 1053 -3.56 -18.36 8.48
CA VAL A 1053 -2.79 -18.87 7.33
C VAL A 1053 -3.13 -18.05 6.09
N VAL A 1054 -2.10 -17.43 5.52
CA VAL A 1054 -2.17 -16.58 4.34
C VAL A 1054 -1.19 -17.04 3.27
N HIS A 1055 -1.46 -16.64 2.03
CA HIS A 1055 -0.60 -16.92 0.89
C HIS A 1055 0.35 -15.73 0.66
N ASN A 1056 1.61 -15.99 0.30
CA ASN A 1056 2.53 -14.91 -0.05
C ASN A 1056 2.24 -14.27 -1.41
N CYS A 1057 2.81 -13.10 -1.66
CA CYS A 1057 2.86 -12.50 -2.98
C CYS A 1057 4.22 -12.80 -3.64
N ALA A 1058 4.19 -13.15 -4.93
CA ALA A 1058 5.40 -13.16 -5.75
C ALA A 1058 5.90 -11.70 -5.94
N PRO A 1059 7.15 -11.43 -6.39
CA PRO A 1059 7.79 -10.11 -6.33
C PRO A 1059 7.03 -8.92 -6.97
N PRO A 1060 6.79 -7.79 -6.29
CA PRO A 1060 5.90 -6.71 -6.72
C PRO A 1060 6.53 -5.37 -7.19
N PHE A 1061 5.66 -4.52 -7.77
CA PHE A 1061 5.79 -3.16 -8.33
C PHE A 1061 7.18 -2.52 -8.47
N LYS A 1062 7.88 -2.95 -9.50
CA LYS A 1062 8.90 -2.12 -10.15
C LYS A 1062 8.31 -1.58 -11.46
N GLN A 1063 8.67 -0.36 -11.80
CA GLN A 1063 8.36 0.21 -13.11
C GLN A 1063 9.62 0.12 -13.95
N SER A 1064 9.46 -0.23 -15.23
CA SER A 1064 10.53 -0.20 -16.19
C SER A 1064 10.11 0.69 -17.35
N GLU A 1065 11.06 1.48 -17.83
CA GLU A 1065 10.91 2.21 -19.09
C GLU A 1065 11.92 1.68 -20.09
N PHE A 1066 11.44 1.45 -21.31
CA PHE A 1066 12.28 1.01 -22.41
C PHE A 1066 11.76 1.56 -23.74
N ASP A 1067 12.64 1.55 -24.73
CA ASP A 1067 12.35 2.07 -26.06
C ASP A 1067 11.80 0.93 -26.93
N ILE A 1068 10.66 1.13 -27.59
CA ILE A 1068 10.13 0.25 -28.64
C ILE A 1068 10.33 0.94 -29.99
N LEU A 1069 11.18 0.39 -30.84
CA LEU A 1069 11.51 0.92 -32.16
C LEU A 1069 10.59 0.31 -33.24
N TYR A 1070 10.14 1.14 -34.19
CA TYR A 1070 9.28 0.65 -35.28
C TYR A 1070 10.00 -0.39 -36.14
N GLY A 1071 9.33 -1.52 -36.39
CA GLY A 1071 9.88 -2.63 -37.17
C GLY A 1071 11.02 -3.42 -36.51
N LYS A 1072 11.45 -3.05 -35.28
CA LYS A 1072 12.54 -3.72 -34.54
C LYS A 1072 12.15 -4.19 -33.14
N GLY A 1073 11.08 -3.64 -32.57
CA GLY A 1073 10.58 -4.01 -31.23
C GLY A 1073 11.36 -3.37 -30.09
N ILE A 1074 11.39 -4.04 -28.95
CA ILE A 1074 12.06 -3.61 -27.72
C ILE A 1074 13.57 -3.49 -27.97
N SER A 1075 14.13 -2.32 -27.68
CA SER A 1075 15.57 -2.08 -27.77
C SER A 1075 16.31 -2.63 -26.55
N ARG A 1076 16.95 -3.79 -26.72
CA ARG A 1076 17.83 -4.40 -25.71
C ARG A 1076 18.99 -3.45 -25.34
N GLU A 1077 19.69 -2.93 -26.34
CA GLU A 1077 20.85 -2.06 -26.16
C GLU A 1077 20.46 -0.74 -25.50
N GLY A 1078 19.31 -0.16 -25.87
CA GLY A 1078 18.76 1.02 -25.22
C GLY A 1078 18.49 0.79 -23.73
N SER A 1079 17.95 -0.38 -23.39
CA SER A 1079 17.67 -0.77 -22.00
C SER A 1079 18.97 -1.01 -21.20
N LEU A 1080 20.01 -1.60 -21.82
CA LEU A 1080 21.33 -1.75 -21.20
C LEU A 1080 22.00 -0.41 -20.91
N ILE A 1081 21.85 0.57 -21.80
CA ILE A 1081 22.38 1.92 -21.59
C ILE A 1081 21.71 2.59 -20.40
N ASP A 1082 20.37 2.56 -20.35
CA ASP A 1082 19.59 3.19 -19.29
C ASP A 1082 19.93 2.56 -17.93
N MET A 1083 19.84 1.23 -17.82
CA MET A 1083 20.16 0.47 -16.59
C MET A 1083 21.63 0.60 -16.19
N GLY A 1084 22.53 0.57 -17.18
CA GLY A 1084 23.96 0.71 -16.94
C GLY A 1084 24.32 2.09 -16.38
N VAL A 1085 23.69 3.16 -16.85
CA VAL A 1085 23.87 4.52 -16.31
C VAL A 1085 23.23 4.65 -14.93
N GLU A 1086 22.00 4.17 -14.76
CA GLU A 1086 21.27 4.22 -13.49
C GLU A 1086 22.05 3.54 -12.36
N HIS A 1087 22.66 2.39 -12.64
CA HIS A 1087 23.45 1.64 -11.66
C HIS A 1087 24.95 1.96 -11.69
N GLY A 1088 25.38 2.98 -12.42
CA GLY A 1088 26.77 3.46 -12.43
C GLY A 1088 27.80 2.50 -13.05
N ILE A 1089 27.35 1.55 -13.87
CA ILE A 1089 28.20 0.66 -14.69
C ILE A 1089 28.68 1.41 -15.94
N LEU A 1090 27.80 2.23 -16.54
CA LEU A 1090 28.12 3.17 -17.60
C LEU A 1090 28.21 4.60 -17.03
N ARG A 1091 29.13 5.40 -17.55
CA ARG A 1091 29.27 6.82 -17.17
C ARG A 1091 28.76 7.74 -18.28
N LYS A 1092 27.89 8.68 -17.91
CA LYS A 1092 27.41 9.76 -18.78
C LYS A 1092 28.08 11.09 -18.39
N SER A 1093 28.82 11.70 -19.32
CA SER A 1093 29.46 13.01 -19.15
C SER A 1093 29.00 13.95 -20.26
N GLY A 1094 28.06 14.84 -19.94
CA GLY A 1094 27.38 15.67 -20.95
C GLY A 1094 26.60 14.79 -21.95
N ALA A 1095 26.94 14.89 -23.23
CA ALA A 1095 26.35 14.08 -24.30
C ALA A 1095 27.07 12.73 -24.52
N TRP A 1096 28.19 12.45 -23.86
CA TRP A 1096 29.00 11.24 -24.11
C TRP A 1096 28.69 10.11 -23.14
N TYR A 1097 28.65 8.87 -23.65
CA TYR A 1097 28.55 7.62 -22.88
C TYR A 1097 29.88 6.87 -22.92
N THR A 1098 30.32 6.36 -21.76
CA THR A 1098 31.61 5.66 -21.59
C THR A 1098 31.50 4.42 -20.69
N TYR A 1099 32.31 3.39 -20.97
CA TYR A 1099 32.44 2.15 -20.20
C TYR A 1099 33.93 1.84 -20.02
N GLU A 1100 34.40 1.72 -18.77
CA GLU A 1100 35.81 1.41 -18.41
C GLU A 1100 36.92 2.21 -19.14
N GLY A 1101 36.60 3.38 -19.70
CA GLY A 1101 37.54 4.23 -20.45
C GLY A 1101 37.25 4.28 -21.95
N ASP A 1102 36.48 3.34 -22.49
CA ASP A 1102 36.05 3.32 -23.88
C ASP A 1102 34.86 4.26 -24.12
N GLN A 1103 34.89 4.96 -25.26
CA GLN A 1103 33.82 5.85 -25.69
C GLN A 1103 32.78 5.08 -26.50
N LEU A 1104 31.59 4.89 -25.94
CA LEU A 1104 30.48 4.25 -26.65
C LEU A 1104 29.90 5.17 -27.72
N GLY A 1105 29.91 6.48 -27.48
CA GLY A 1105 29.47 7.47 -28.46
C GLY A 1105 28.83 8.72 -27.87
N GLN A 1106 28.65 9.73 -28.72
CA GLN A 1106 27.96 10.97 -28.40
C GLN A 1106 26.45 10.84 -28.70
N GLY A 1107 25.62 10.89 -27.66
CA GLY A 1107 24.18 10.67 -27.76
C GLY A 1107 23.79 9.20 -27.62
N LYS A 1108 22.55 8.95 -27.16
CA LYS A 1108 22.05 7.59 -26.85
C LYS A 1108 22.03 6.70 -28.10
N GLU A 1109 21.71 7.25 -29.27
CA GLU A 1109 21.64 6.49 -30.52
C GLU A 1109 23.00 5.95 -30.96
N ASN A 1110 24.05 6.77 -30.88
CA ASN A 1110 25.40 6.34 -31.23
C ASN A 1110 25.93 5.28 -30.25
N ALA A 1111 25.64 5.44 -28.95
CA ALA A 1111 25.97 4.42 -27.95
C ALA A 1111 25.21 3.10 -28.19
N ARG A 1112 23.94 3.17 -28.62
CA ARG A 1112 23.14 2.00 -28.98
C ARG A 1112 23.74 1.26 -30.17
N ARG A 1113 24.11 2.00 -31.23
CA ARG A 1113 24.76 1.45 -32.42
C ARG A 1113 26.09 0.77 -32.06
N PHE A 1114 26.89 1.40 -31.20
CA PHE A 1114 28.14 0.82 -30.72
C PHE A 1114 27.92 -0.52 -30.00
N LEU A 1115 26.96 -0.61 -29.07
CA LEU A 1115 26.66 -1.87 -28.38
C LEU A 1115 26.11 -2.95 -29.32
N SER A 1116 25.32 -2.54 -30.33
CA SER A 1116 24.83 -3.46 -31.37
C SER A 1116 25.97 -4.02 -32.22
N ASP A 1117 26.99 -3.21 -32.52
CA ASP A 1117 28.16 -3.61 -33.31
C ASP A 1117 29.18 -4.40 -32.47
N ASN A 1118 29.10 -4.35 -31.14
CA ASN A 1118 30.02 -4.98 -30.19
C ASN A 1118 29.27 -5.84 -29.15
N PRO A 1119 28.74 -7.02 -29.55
CA PRO A 1119 27.91 -7.86 -28.68
C PRO A 1119 28.64 -8.38 -27.44
N ASP A 1120 29.96 -8.57 -27.50
CA ASP A 1120 30.77 -9.02 -26.35
C ASP A 1120 30.70 -8.02 -25.18
N ILE A 1121 30.83 -6.72 -25.49
CA ILE A 1121 30.71 -5.63 -24.50
C ILE A 1121 29.27 -5.54 -23.99
N ALA A 1122 28.28 -5.67 -24.87
CA ALA A 1122 26.87 -5.66 -24.47
C ALA A 1122 26.54 -6.80 -23.49
N ASN A 1123 27.04 -8.01 -23.76
CA ASN A 1123 26.86 -9.18 -22.90
C ASN A 1123 27.57 -9.03 -21.55
N GLU A 1124 28.77 -8.43 -21.54
CA GLU A 1124 29.50 -8.14 -20.30
C GLU A 1124 28.73 -7.12 -19.43
N VAL A 1125 28.26 -6.02 -20.03
CA VAL A 1125 27.45 -5.01 -19.34
C VAL A 1125 26.16 -5.63 -18.78
N GLU A 1126 25.48 -6.47 -19.57
CA GLU A 1126 24.30 -7.21 -19.11
C GLU A 1126 24.62 -8.12 -17.91
N LYS A 1127 25.69 -8.90 -17.98
CA LYS A 1127 26.12 -9.79 -16.90
C LYS A 1127 26.38 -9.01 -15.61
N ARG A 1128 27.12 -7.90 -15.69
CA ARG A 1128 27.39 -7.04 -14.51
C ARG A 1128 26.13 -6.39 -13.95
N ILE A 1129 25.17 -6.00 -14.79
CA ILE A 1129 23.86 -5.51 -14.33
C ILE A 1129 23.13 -6.62 -13.57
N LYS A 1130 23.06 -7.83 -14.13
CA LYS A 1130 22.38 -8.98 -13.50
C LYS A 1130 23.02 -9.39 -12.17
N GLU A 1131 24.34 -9.49 -12.11
CA GLU A 1131 25.09 -9.79 -10.87
C GLU A 1131 24.84 -8.74 -9.79
N LYS A 1132 24.91 -7.45 -10.15
CA LYS A 1132 24.66 -6.34 -9.22
C LYS A 1132 23.22 -6.32 -8.70
N MET A 1133 22.27 -6.81 -9.49
CA MET A 1133 20.85 -6.87 -9.14
C MET A 1133 20.44 -8.21 -8.53
N GLY A 1134 21.36 -9.17 -8.38
CA GLY A 1134 21.11 -10.48 -7.78
C GLY A 1134 20.18 -11.38 -8.62
N ILE A 1135 20.20 -11.25 -9.93
CA ILE A 1135 19.28 -11.96 -10.84
C ILE A 1135 20.05 -12.98 -11.67
N GLY A 1136 19.65 -14.25 -11.55
CA GLY A 1136 20.28 -15.40 -12.20
C GLY A 1136 20.71 -16.42 -11.16
N ALA A 1137 20.37 -17.69 -11.38
CA ALA A 1137 20.79 -18.78 -10.52
C ALA A 1137 22.32 -18.76 -10.36
N SER A 1138 22.79 -18.81 -9.11
CA SER A 1138 24.09 -19.37 -8.79
C SER A 1138 23.99 -20.86 -9.11
N ALA A 1139 24.17 -21.21 -10.38
CA ALA A 1139 24.60 -22.55 -10.73
C ALA A 1139 26.04 -22.64 -10.24
N GLU A 1140 26.23 -23.17 -9.03
CA GLU A 1140 27.46 -23.92 -8.77
C GLU A 1140 27.61 -24.93 -9.90
N ASP A 1141 28.82 -24.96 -10.46
CA ASP A 1141 29.23 -25.84 -11.52
C ASP A 1141 28.69 -27.25 -11.29
N GLY A 1142 27.86 -27.71 -12.23
CA GLY A 1142 27.52 -29.12 -12.35
C GLY A 1142 28.81 -29.90 -12.55
N ASP A 1143 29.13 -30.69 -11.53
CA ASP A 1143 29.96 -31.89 -11.53
C ASP A 1143 30.63 -32.23 -12.87
N ASP A 1144 31.92 -31.94 -12.94
CA ASP A 1144 32.84 -32.42 -13.96
C ASP A 1144 33.10 -33.92 -13.70
N SER A 1145 32.12 -34.78 -14.02
CA SER A 1145 32.26 -36.24 -13.98
C SER A 1145 31.75 -36.89 -15.27
N ALA A 1146 32.48 -36.64 -16.37
CA ALA A 1146 32.44 -37.56 -17.50
C ALA A 1146 32.88 -38.96 -17.01
N PRO A 1147 32.06 -40.02 -17.17
CA PRO A 1147 32.49 -41.35 -16.80
C PRO A 1147 33.58 -41.80 -17.78
N ALA A 1148 34.74 -42.15 -17.24
CA ALA A 1148 35.81 -42.78 -18.00
C ALA A 1148 35.29 -44.07 -18.68
N PRO A 1149 35.73 -44.38 -19.91
CA PRO A 1149 35.35 -45.62 -20.56
C PRO A 1149 36.00 -46.79 -19.82
N VAL A 1150 35.19 -47.72 -19.32
CA VAL A 1150 35.68 -49.02 -18.85
C VAL A 1150 35.37 -50.03 -19.95
N GLU A 1151 36.44 -50.63 -20.49
CA GLU A 1151 36.40 -51.76 -21.39
C GLU A 1151 35.84 -53.02 -20.72
N PHE A 1152 35.00 -53.73 -21.47
CA PHE A 1152 34.39 -55.06 -21.29
C PHE A 1152 33.24 -55.23 -20.30
#